data_AF-A0A017T5B1-F1
#
_entry.id   AF-A0A017T5B1-F1
#
_cell.length_a   1.000
_cell.length_b   1.000
_cell.length_c   1.000
_cell.angle_alpha   90.00
_cell.angle_beta   90.00
_cell.angle_gamma   90.00
#
_symmetry.space_group_name_H-M   'P 1'
#
loop_
_entity.id
_entity.type
_entity.pdbx_description
1 polymer ?
#
loop_
_entity_poly.entity_id
_entity_poly.type
_entity_poly.pdbx_seq_one_letter_code
_entity_poly.pdbx_strand_id
1 'polypeptide(L)'
;MSQTSMPRSLRRGVVLLSLFTCTALGCATSAEPPPGPEPGETGGAGGAGGAGGAGGAVSPCGIDCSTIVLPTCLKSVCNEGQLEGEVGVCVVTMDDGAACDDGLFCTLNDTCSAGACVGGEQNDCGYESTTCHSVVCNEDVDDCTEGPDPAQNGNPCQPEELCQTLGTCNNGTCVGLPKDCTFSPFTECNSVACNPATGQCEPTADTSKNGDSCSLTGDPCMISKTCNEGACEGGAAKDCSALTVGCSNGLCNAQTGDCVTEPVAEGETCLAAASECNTGICDASGTCMPVPLADGTVCNDHNSCTDTDACLAGTCTGTAVTGCTFYFEENFETCPPSGWVLSGDWECGSPTSVGPSAAYEGTRCIATQIDDYYSDDQTYEVAYAQTPPINLTTATEPTMQFAAYIETEDPDYDGANMKISTDNGSTWSILTTVNPPYVANVDGEAAWVGDVTGGAWRLFSADLSAYVGQTVLIRYSFYSDYAASYAGVYVDQIVVAEANTIPLGITTTVLPAAAAGFAYSASVTKSGGSSASTWSIVGGTNHDWLTIDPATGVLSGTPDASQDGPFSVTVRVEEPGLPSNFVEKVLSGSVITAVYVESFEGACPNGWTLGGDWECGVPTNVGPDTAYSGTQCLGTQIDGLYSNSQSWGTAIATSPPIDLTGTTAPVLTFRMWNLTEPYLFSGYDGANLKISTNGTTYFLLTNVTPAYNTTVSAQQAWSGDQSALGWQLVTVPLSAYAGQTIRLRFAFASDSIVNYDGVYIDDLLIAE
;
A
#
# COMPACT_ATOMS: atom_id res chain seq x y z
N MET A 1 54.67 6.25 -52.70
CA MET A 1 54.32 6.18 -54.14
C MET A 1 52.96 5.50 -54.24
N SER A 2 51.99 6.09 -54.97
CA SER A 2 50.61 5.63 -55.27
C SER A 2 49.73 5.10 -54.10
N GLN A 3 48.55 5.66 -53.74
CA GLN A 3 47.31 5.94 -54.51
C GLN A 3 46.72 4.66 -55.16
N THR A 4 45.42 4.30 -55.08
CA THR A 4 44.11 5.02 -55.14
C THR A 4 42.99 4.26 -54.35
N SER A 5 41.70 4.63 -54.16
CA SER A 5 40.92 5.90 -54.13
C SER A 5 39.44 5.67 -53.67
N MET A 6 38.98 6.23 -52.54
CA MET A 6 37.94 7.31 -52.43
C MET A 6 36.41 6.93 -52.38
N PRO A 7 35.48 7.85 -51.92
CA PRO A 7 34.44 7.50 -50.91
C PRO A 7 33.02 8.16 -51.07
N ARG A 8 32.16 8.12 -50.02
CA ARG A 8 31.05 9.04 -49.58
C ARG A 8 30.45 8.50 -48.25
N SER A 9 30.23 9.18 -47.10
CA SER A 9 29.58 10.46 -46.69
C SER A 9 28.02 10.42 -46.66
N LEU A 10 27.25 10.97 -45.69
CA LEU A 10 27.43 12.19 -44.86
C LEU A 10 26.37 12.33 -43.68
N ARG A 11 26.78 12.63 -42.41
CA ARG A 11 26.13 13.47 -41.32
C ARG A 11 24.64 13.25 -40.87
N ARG A 12 24.09 13.71 -39.72
CA ARG A 12 24.49 14.43 -38.45
C ARG A 12 23.31 14.36 -37.42
N GLY A 13 23.56 14.54 -36.11
CA GLY A 13 22.54 15.00 -35.14
C GLY A 13 22.91 14.84 -33.66
N VAL A 14 22.88 15.92 -32.86
CA VAL A 14 23.13 15.95 -31.38
C VAL A 14 22.19 17.00 -30.78
N VAL A 15 21.70 16.78 -29.55
CA VAL A 15 20.90 17.74 -28.78
C VAL A 15 21.55 17.97 -27.41
N LEU A 16 21.61 19.24 -26.99
CA LEU A 16 21.92 19.69 -25.63
C LEU A 16 20.84 20.71 -25.24
N LEU A 17 20.45 20.75 -23.96
CA LEU A 17 19.37 21.60 -23.45
C LEU A 17 19.88 22.45 -22.28
N SER A 18 19.68 23.78 -22.30
CA SER A 18 19.61 24.65 -21.10
C SER A 18 19.28 26.12 -21.41
N LEU A 19 18.32 26.66 -20.63
CA LEU A 19 18.07 28.05 -20.21
C LEU A 19 18.40 29.26 -21.13
N PHE A 20 17.44 30.19 -21.30
CA PHE A 20 17.36 31.40 -20.44
C PHE A 20 16.09 32.26 -20.68
N THR A 21 15.75 33.07 -19.69
CA THR A 21 14.57 33.96 -19.54
C THR A 21 14.67 35.30 -20.30
N CYS A 22 13.53 35.91 -20.70
CA CYS A 22 13.23 37.32 -20.38
C CYS A 22 11.82 37.85 -20.74
N THR A 23 11.30 38.65 -19.80
CA THR A 23 10.22 39.68 -19.81
C THR A 23 10.46 40.87 -20.78
N ALA A 24 9.55 41.82 -21.11
CA ALA A 24 8.09 42.03 -20.98
C ALA A 24 7.66 43.36 -21.68
N LEU A 25 6.41 43.84 -21.45
CA LEU A 25 5.72 45.10 -21.88
C LEU A 25 5.21 45.13 -23.35
N GLY A 26 4.00 45.61 -23.69
CA GLY A 26 2.81 46.16 -22.98
C GLY A 26 1.71 46.46 -24.04
N CYS A 27 0.42 46.73 -23.80
CA CYS A 27 -0.36 47.20 -22.63
C CYS A 27 -1.80 46.59 -22.64
N ALA A 28 -2.56 46.78 -21.55
CA ALA A 28 -3.83 46.09 -21.27
C ALA A 28 -5.12 46.92 -21.45
N THR A 29 -6.25 46.21 -21.61
CA THR A 29 -7.62 46.41 -21.07
C THR A 29 -8.49 45.24 -21.57
N SER A 30 -9.42 44.59 -20.84
CA SER A 30 -9.73 44.53 -19.40
C SER A 30 -10.82 43.45 -19.16
N ALA A 31 -10.78 42.78 -18.00
CA ALA A 31 -11.84 41.96 -17.37
C ALA A 31 -12.20 40.56 -17.94
N GLU A 32 -12.11 39.58 -17.02
CA GLU A 32 -12.60 38.18 -17.00
C GLU A 32 -14.11 38.12 -16.62
N PRO A 33 -14.84 36.97 -16.51
CA PRO A 33 -14.38 35.56 -16.37
C PRO A 33 -15.15 34.44 -17.13
N PRO A 34 -14.70 33.15 -17.03
CA PRO A 34 -15.35 31.93 -17.54
C PRO A 34 -15.94 31.07 -16.39
N PRO A 35 -16.26 29.75 -16.52
CA PRO A 35 -16.59 28.91 -17.69
C PRO A 35 -18.01 28.27 -17.59
N GLY A 36 -18.42 27.49 -18.61
CA GLY A 36 -19.64 26.65 -18.59
C GLY A 36 -19.43 25.29 -19.31
N PRO A 37 -20.02 24.17 -18.86
CA PRO A 37 -19.80 22.82 -19.42
C PRO A 37 -21.01 22.19 -20.17
N GLU A 38 -20.71 21.16 -20.99
CA GLU A 38 -21.60 20.09 -21.50
C GLU A 38 -22.80 20.47 -22.41
N PRO A 39 -23.54 19.50 -23.03
CA PRO A 39 -23.38 18.02 -23.15
C PRO A 39 -22.96 17.60 -24.59
N GLY A 40 -23.01 16.35 -25.10
CA GLY A 40 -23.46 15.03 -24.59
C GLY A 40 -23.27 13.90 -25.64
N GLU A 41 -23.94 12.76 -25.48
CA GLU A 41 -23.90 11.58 -26.39
C GLU A 41 -25.12 11.49 -27.35
N THR A 42 -24.96 10.79 -28.48
CA THR A 42 -26.10 10.18 -29.21
C THR A 42 -25.77 8.76 -29.65
N GLY A 43 -26.53 7.77 -29.14
CA GLY A 43 -26.42 6.39 -29.56
C GLY A 43 -27.07 6.12 -30.92
N GLY A 44 -26.29 5.61 -31.87
CA GLY A 44 -26.80 5.16 -33.18
C GLY A 44 -27.24 3.70 -33.14
N ALA A 45 -28.55 3.44 -33.23
CA ALA A 45 -29.07 2.08 -33.32
C ALA A 45 -28.66 1.40 -34.65
N GLY A 46 -28.09 0.20 -34.56
CA GLY A 46 -27.64 -0.58 -35.73
C GLY A 46 -28.79 -1.13 -36.59
N GLY A 47 -29.22 -0.37 -37.60
CA GLY A 47 -30.07 -0.85 -38.69
C GLY A 47 -29.26 -1.54 -39.79
N ALA A 48 -29.77 -2.65 -40.34
CA ALA A 48 -29.02 -3.55 -41.21
C ALA A 48 -28.63 -2.95 -42.59
N GLY A 49 -27.39 -2.49 -42.73
CA GLY A 49 -26.77 -2.14 -44.02
C GLY A 49 -26.36 -3.39 -44.80
N GLY A 50 -27.17 -3.80 -45.78
CA GLY A 50 -26.89 -4.95 -46.63
C GLY A 50 -25.82 -4.72 -47.70
N ALA A 51 -24.88 -5.66 -47.82
CA ALA A 51 -24.08 -5.99 -49.01
C ALA A 51 -23.56 -4.82 -49.89
N GLY A 52 -22.38 -4.28 -49.53
CA GLY A 52 -21.52 -3.55 -50.47
C GLY A 52 -20.93 -4.46 -51.56
N GLY A 53 -21.74 -4.85 -52.53
CA GLY A 53 -21.32 -5.59 -53.72
C GLY A 53 -20.57 -4.70 -54.73
N ALA A 54 -19.63 -5.30 -55.47
CA ALA A 54 -18.80 -4.59 -56.43
C ALA A 54 -19.52 -4.31 -57.77
N GLY A 55 -19.07 -3.26 -58.45
CA GLY A 55 -19.26 -3.09 -59.90
C GLY A 55 -20.47 -2.25 -60.29
N GLY A 56 -20.27 -1.34 -61.26
CA GLY A 56 -21.29 -0.40 -61.68
C GLY A 56 -22.49 -1.05 -62.37
N ALA A 57 -23.68 -0.74 -61.88
CA ALA A 57 -24.90 -0.72 -62.69
C ALA A 57 -25.24 0.76 -62.95
N VAL A 58 -25.38 1.14 -64.22
CA VAL A 58 -25.97 2.44 -64.56
C VAL A 58 -27.44 2.37 -64.14
N SER A 59 -27.91 3.33 -63.32
CA SER A 59 -29.34 3.45 -63.01
C SER A 59 -30.14 3.42 -64.32
N PRO A 60 -31.27 2.70 -64.40
CA PRO A 60 -32.04 2.61 -65.63
C PRO A 60 -32.56 3.98 -66.13
N CYS A 61 -32.51 5.03 -65.31
CA CYS A 61 -32.81 6.41 -65.70
C CYS A 61 -31.64 7.19 -66.34
N GLY A 62 -30.42 6.66 -66.36
CA GLY A 62 -29.25 7.30 -66.98
C GLY A 62 -28.73 8.59 -66.29
N ILE A 63 -29.40 9.06 -65.24
CA ILE A 63 -29.06 10.21 -64.39
C ILE A 63 -29.38 9.86 -62.93
N ASP A 64 -28.66 10.46 -61.98
CA ASP A 64 -28.91 10.31 -60.55
C ASP A 64 -30.04 11.26 -60.09
N CYS A 65 -31.23 10.67 -59.87
CA CYS A 65 -32.43 11.41 -59.45
C CYS A 65 -32.29 12.06 -58.06
N SER A 66 -31.39 11.59 -57.19
CA SER A 66 -31.21 12.17 -55.84
C SER A 66 -30.65 13.59 -55.87
N THR A 67 -30.07 14.00 -57.01
CA THR A 67 -29.51 15.35 -57.21
C THR A 67 -30.55 16.42 -57.58
N ILE A 68 -31.83 16.04 -57.76
CA ILE A 68 -32.90 16.96 -58.11
C ILE A 68 -33.43 17.64 -56.83
N VAL A 69 -33.15 18.94 -56.69
CA VAL A 69 -33.63 19.75 -55.55
C VAL A 69 -35.14 19.90 -55.61
N LEU A 70 -35.81 19.50 -54.52
CA LEU A 70 -37.25 19.51 -54.33
C LEU A 70 -37.62 20.10 -52.95
N PRO A 71 -38.89 20.49 -52.72
CA PRO A 71 -39.40 20.82 -51.38
C PRO A 71 -39.25 19.66 -50.40
N THR A 72 -39.12 19.97 -49.10
CA THR A 72 -38.74 19.03 -48.02
C THR A 72 -39.53 17.72 -47.94
N CYS A 73 -40.81 17.71 -48.35
CA CYS A 73 -41.67 16.52 -48.33
C CYS A 73 -41.89 15.85 -49.69
N LEU A 74 -41.03 16.16 -50.67
CA LEU A 74 -41.02 15.56 -52.01
C LEU A 74 -39.64 15.01 -52.33
N LYS A 75 -39.58 13.75 -52.77
CA LYS A 75 -38.35 13.11 -53.25
C LYS A 75 -38.43 12.78 -54.73
N SER A 76 -37.28 12.75 -55.40
CA SER A 76 -37.20 12.23 -56.77
C SER A 76 -36.60 10.83 -56.77
N VAL A 77 -37.26 9.92 -57.47
CA VAL A 77 -36.83 8.52 -57.62
C VAL A 77 -36.85 8.13 -59.09
N CYS A 78 -35.97 7.19 -59.47
CA CYS A 78 -35.98 6.65 -60.82
C CYS A 78 -37.25 5.81 -61.03
N ASN A 79 -38.03 6.10 -62.08
CA ASN A 79 -39.20 5.28 -62.39
C ASN A 79 -38.78 3.98 -63.10
N GLU A 80 -38.70 2.90 -62.35
CA GLU A 80 -38.44 1.54 -62.86
C GLU A 80 -39.73 0.81 -63.30
N GLY A 81 -40.82 1.55 -63.54
CA GLY A 81 -42.13 1.02 -63.91
C GLY A 81 -43.05 0.71 -62.73
N GLN A 82 -42.71 1.18 -61.53
CA GLN A 82 -43.56 1.09 -60.33
C GLN A 82 -44.42 2.36 -60.11
N LEU A 83 -44.13 3.45 -60.83
CA LEU A 83 -44.80 4.74 -60.68
C LEU A 83 -45.41 5.19 -62.02
N GLU A 84 -46.48 5.99 -61.94
CA GLU A 84 -47.20 6.47 -63.12
C GLU A 84 -46.34 7.49 -63.89
N GLY A 85 -45.85 7.12 -65.07
CA GLY A 85 -44.95 7.93 -65.88
C GLY A 85 -44.14 7.10 -66.90
N GLU A 86 -43.19 7.74 -67.57
CA GLU A 86 -42.25 7.06 -68.48
C GLU A 86 -41.19 6.29 -67.68
N VAL A 87 -40.90 5.05 -68.09
CA VAL A 87 -39.91 4.19 -67.43
C VAL A 87 -38.51 4.61 -67.86
N GLY A 88 -37.59 4.75 -66.90
CA GLY A 88 -36.25 5.31 -67.17
C GLY A 88 -36.18 6.83 -67.11
N VAL A 89 -37.12 7.49 -66.41
CA VAL A 89 -37.07 8.93 -66.12
C VAL A 89 -37.23 9.15 -64.61
N CYS A 90 -36.57 10.17 -64.07
CA CYS A 90 -36.77 10.60 -62.68
C CYS A 90 -38.18 11.19 -62.50
N VAL A 91 -38.95 10.63 -61.57
CA VAL A 91 -40.27 11.13 -61.19
C VAL A 91 -40.24 11.71 -59.78
N VAL A 92 -41.16 12.62 -59.49
CA VAL A 92 -41.34 13.20 -58.15
C VAL A 92 -42.45 12.44 -57.43
N THR A 93 -42.23 12.07 -56.18
CA THR A 93 -43.20 11.38 -55.31
C THR A 93 -43.16 11.96 -53.90
N MET A 94 -44.19 11.69 -53.10
CA MET A 94 -44.22 12.10 -51.70
C MET A 94 -43.14 11.37 -50.90
N ASP A 95 -42.55 12.05 -49.92
CA ASP A 95 -41.62 11.45 -48.94
C ASP A 95 -42.28 11.25 -47.58
N ASP A 96 -43.44 10.58 -47.59
CA ASP A 96 -44.25 10.37 -46.38
C ASP A 96 -43.45 9.62 -45.29
N GLY A 97 -43.43 10.18 -44.08
CA GLY A 97 -42.65 9.70 -42.94
C GLY A 97 -41.21 10.24 -42.84
N ALA A 98 -40.76 11.07 -43.78
CA ALA A 98 -39.51 11.82 -43.61
C ALA A 98 -39.67 12.89 -42.52
N ALA A 99 -38.60 13.17 -41.77
CA ALA A 99 -38.56 14.26 -40.81
C ALA A 99 -38.55 15.61 -41.55
N CYS A 100 -39.31 16.56 -41.02
CA CYS A 100 -39.36 17.93 -41.51
C CYS A 100 -39.53 18.90 -40.34
N ASP A 101 -39.78 20.15 -40.66
CA ASP A 101 -40.05 21.26 -39.75
C ASP A 101 -41.18 22.03 -40.42
N ASP A 102 -42.36 22.11 -39.78
CA ASP A 102 -43.51 22.82 -40.34
C ASP A 102 -43.49 24.33 -40.06
N GLY A 103 -42.49 24.78 -39.30
CA GLY A 103 -42.25 26.16 -38.92
C GLY A 103 -43.04 26.63 -37.70
N LEU A 104 -43.71 25.72 -36.98
CA LEU A 104 -44.44 26.01 -35.75
C LEU A 104 -43.65 25.62 -34.49
N PHE A 105 -43.63 26.52 -33.50
CA PHE A 105 -42.90 26.32 -32.24
C PHE A 105 -43.56 25.26 -31.34
N CYS A 106 -44.89 25.15 -31.37
CA CYS A 106 -45.63 24.27 -30.47
C CYS A 106 -45.68 22.80 -30.91
N THR A 107 -44.99 22.43 -31.99
CA THR A 107 -44.89 21.05 -32.47
C THR A 107 -43.43 20.59 -32.55
N LEU A 108 -43.19 19.33 -32.19
CA LEU A 108 -41.89 18.68 -32.16
C LEU A 108 -41.92 17.39 -32.96
N ASN A 109 -40.81 17.08 -33.64
CA ASN A 109 -40.63 15.88 -34.46
C ASN A 109 -41.62 15.78 -35.63
N ASP A 110 -41.79 16.87 -36.37
CA ASP A 110 -42.73 16.97 -37.48
C ASP A 110 -42.39 15.99 -38.61
N THR A 111 -43.43 15.52 -39.30
CA THR A 111 -43.29 14.49 -40.32
C THR A 111 -43.99 14.85 -41.61
N CYS A 112 -43.41 14.42 -42.72
CA CYS A 112 -44.01 14.59 -44.04
C CYS A 112 -45.22 13.67 -44.21
N SER A 113 -46.34 14.22 -44.69
CA SER A 113 -47.57 13.50 -44.98
C SER A 113 -48.30 14.11 -46.17
N ALA A 114 -48.55 13.31 -47.21
CA ALA A 114 -49.17 13.71 -48.47
C ALA A 114 -48.48 14.91 -49.15
N GLY A 115 -47.16 15.03 -48.99
CA GLY A 115 -46.33 16.10 -49.59
C GLY A 115 -46.33 17.44 -48.84
N ALA A 116 -46.96 17.52 -47.66
CA ALA A 116 -46.84 18.64 -46.72
C ALA A 116 -46.11 18.19 -45.46
N CYS A 117 -45.43 19.11 -44.77
CA CYS A 117 -45.00 18.85 -43.40
C CYS A 117 -46.21 19.00 -42.46
N VAL A 118 -46.34 18.11 -41.48
CA VAL A 118 -47.37 18.19 -40.44
C VAL A 118 -46.75 18.07 -39.07
N GLY A 119 -47.11 19.01 -38.19
CA GLY A 119 -46.67 19.09 -36.81
C GLY A 119 -46.81 17.78 -36.02
N GLY A 120 -45.78 17.47 -35.25
CA GLY A 120 -45.70 16.26 -34.42
C GLY A 120 -46.33 16.38 -33.03
N GLU A 121 -45.62 15.95 -32.00
CA GLU A 121 -46.08 16.02 -30.60
C GLU A 121 -46.00 17.46 -30.05
N GLN A 122 -46.82 17.79 -29.06
CA GLN A 122 -46.84 19.16 -28.50
C GLN A 122 -45.52 19.48 -27.79
N ASN A 123 -44.92 20.63 -28.11
CA ASN A 123 -43.80 21.18 -27.35
C ASN A 123 -44.25 21.55 -25.93
N ASP A 124 -43.54 21.04 -24.91
CA ASP A 124 -43.78 21.33 -23.50
C ASP A 124 -42.76 22.31 -22.89
N CYS A 125 -41.80 22.78 -23.71
CA CYS A 125 -40.69 23.65 -23.32
C CYS A 125 -39.84 23.12 -22.14
N GLY A 126 -39.89 21.81 -21.83
CA GLY A 126 -39.25 21.23 -20.65
C GLY A 126 -39.88 21.64 -19.31
N TYR A 127 -41.16 22.03 -19.30
CA TYR A 127 -41.86 22.56 -18.13
C TYR A 127 -42.41 21.46 -17.21
N GLU A 128 -41.77 21.22 -16.05
CA GLU A 128 -42.34 20.34 -15.02
C GLU A 128 -43.40 21.06 -14.17
N SER A 129 -44.61 20.51 -14.09
CA SER A 129 -45.71 21.12 -13.33
C SER A 129 -45.51 20.96 -11.82
N THR A 130 -45.29 22.08 -11.13
CA THR A 130 -45.18 22.08 -9.65
C THR A 130 -46.53 21.83 -8.95
N THR A 131 -47.65 22.04 -9.64
CA THR A 131 -49.01 22.15 -9.06
C THR A 131 -50.04 21.18 -9.66
N CYS A 132 -49.61 20.16 -10.41
CA CYS A 132 -50.47 19.18 -11.08
C CYS A 132 -51.51 19.78 -12.05
N HIS A 133 -51.08 20.72 -12.87
CA HIS A 133 -51.84 21.20 -14.04
C HIS A 133 -51.14 20.83 -15.36
N SER A 134 -51.90 20.87 -16.46
CA SER A 134 -51.38 20.66 -17.83
C SER A 134 -50.42 21.78 -18.26
N VAL A 135 -49.69 21.56 -19.36
CA VAL A 135 -48.85 22.58 -20.00
C VAL A 135 -49.49 22.96 -21.34
N VAL A 136 -49.63 24.27 -21.58
CA VAL A 136 -50.23 24.84 -22.79
C VAL A 136 -49.16 25.66 -23.51
N CYS A 137 -48.78 25.21 -24.71
CA CYS A 137 -47.90 25.97 -25.60
C CYS A 137 -48.70 27.03 -26.38
N ASN A 138 -48.10 28.20 -26.60
CA ASN A 138 -48.68 29.31 -27.33
C ASN A 138 -47.79 29.75 -28.52
N GLU A 139 -48.30 29.46 -29.71
CA GLU A 139 -47.67 29.71 -31.01
C GLU A 139 -47.50 31.19 -31.37
N ASP A 140 -48.29 32.10 -30.79
CA ASP A 140 -48.19 33.55 -31.10
C ASP A 140 -46.98 34.22 -30.42
N VAL A 141 -46.30 33.54 -29.48
CA VAL A 141 -45.25 34.10 -28.60
C VAL A 141 -44.06 33.17 -28.36
N ASP A 142 -44.04 31.98 -28.98
CA ASP A 142 -43.02 30.94 -28.80
C ASP A 142 -42.76 30.58 -27.31
N ASP A 143 -43.82 30.36 -26.53
CA ASP A 143 -43.74 30.14 -25.06
C ASP A 143 -44.74 29.09 -24.53
N CYS A 144 -44.38 28.40 -23.45
CA CYS A 144 -45.23 27.42 -22.76
C CYS A 144 -45.64 27.91 -21.36
N THR A 145 -46.91 27.74 -21.02
CA THR A 145 -47.50 28.22 -19.76
C THR A 145 -48.33 27.15 -19.05
N GLU A 146 -48.54 27.30 -17.74
CA GLU A 146 -49.39 26.39 -16.97
C GLU A 146 -50.86 26.51 -17.41
N GLY A 147 -51.46 25.36 -17.72
CA GLY A 147 -52.83 25.23 -18.23
C GLY A 147 -53.90 25.17 -17.13
N PRO A 148 -55.19 25.28 -17.51
CA PRO A 148 -56.29 25.26 -16.55
C PRO A 148 -56.78 23.85 -16.16
N ASP A 149 -56.30 22.80 -16.82
CA ASP A 149 -56.75 21.42 -16.63
C ASP A 149 -55.78 20.63 -15.73
N PRO A 150 -56.25 19.60 -14.99
CA PRO A 150 -55.36 18.76 -14.18
C PRO A 150 -54.32 18.01 -15.02
N ALA A 151 -53.09 17.91 -14.51
CA ALA A 151 -52.04 17.05 -15.05
C ALA A 151 -52.47 15.58 -15.05
N GLN A 152 -51.87 14.77 -15.94
CA GLN A 152 -52.15 13.34 -15.99
C GLN A 152 -51.68 12.63 -14.71
N ASN A 153 -52.41 11.60 -14.30
CA ASN A 153 -52.06 10.81 -13.13
C ASN A 153 -50.73 10.09 -13.34
N GLY A 154 -49.81 10.25 -12.39
CA GLY A 154 -48.44 9.72 -12.48
C GLY A 154 -47.39 10.75 -12.93
N ASN A 155 -47.78 11.94 -13.39
CA ASN A 155 -46.81 13.02 -13.64
C ASN A 155 -46.08 13.41 -12.34
N PRO A 156 -44.79 13.77 -12.40
CA PRO A 156 -44.05 14.29 -11.24
C PRO A 156 -44.64 15.64 -10.79
N CYS A 157 -44.53 15.92 -9.50
CA CYS A 157 -44.94 17.18 -8.88
C CYS A 157 -44.26 17.39 -7.53
N GLN A 158 -44.37 18.58 -6.96
CA GLN A 158 -43.84 18.89 -5.63
C GLN A 158 -44.96 18.80 -4.57
N PRO A 159 -44.85 17.92 -3.54
CA PRO A 159 -45.84 17.89 -2.46
C PRO A 159 -45.85 19.20 -1.66
N GLU A 160 -47.04 19.62 -1.19
CA GLU A 160 -47.18 20.79 -0.30
C GLU A 160 -46.66 20.48 1.12
N GLU A 161 -46.73 19.22 1.55
CA GLU A 161 -46.26 18.76 2.86
C GLU A 161 -44.74 18.55 2.85
N LEU A 162 -44.00 19.34 3.64
CA LEU A 162 -42.53 19.35 3.66
C LEU A 162 -41.88 18.04 4.14
N CYS A 163 -42.66 17.14 4.74
CA CYS A 163 -42.27 15.79 5.12
C CYS A 163 -42.69 14.71 4.10
N GLN A 164 -42.97 15.10 2.86
CA GLN A 164 -43.17 14.19 1.74
C GLN A 164 -42.13 14.44 0.64
N THR A 165 -41.70 13.37 -0.04
CA THR A 165 -40.77 13.39 -1.16
C THR A 165 -41.33 12.59 -2.34
N LEU A 166 -40.76 12.77 -3.55
CA LEU A 166 -41.17 12.04 -4.76
C LEU A 166 -42.69 12.16 -5.03
N GLY A 167 -43.17 13.40 -5.17
CA GLY A 167 -44.57 13.69 -5.42
C GLY A 167 -45.03 13.19 -6.79
N THR A 168 -46.22 12.59 -6.83
CA THR A 168 -46.89 12.21 -8.07
C THR A 168 -48.31 12.75 -8.10
N CYS A 169 -48.75 13.20 -9.28
CA CYS A 169 -50.09 13.72 -9.48
C CYS A 169 -51.13 12.59 -9.40
N ASN A 170 -52.14 12.78 -8.56
CA ASN A 170 -53.27 11.88 -8.42
C ASN A 170 -54.56 12.71 -8.34
N ASN A 171 -55.31 12.72 -9.44
CA ASN A 171 -56.55 13.48 -9.64
C ASN A 171 -56.40 14.99 -9.33
N GLY A 172 -55.32 15.61 -9.83
CA GLY A 172 -55.03 17.03 -9.63
C GLY A 172 -54.53 17.41 -8.22
N THR A 173 -54.13 16.43 -7.41
CA THR A 173 -53.45 16.66 -6.12
C THR A 173 -52.08 15.99 -6.15
N CYS A 174 -51.03 16.68 -5.68
CA CYS A 174 -49.71 16.09 -5.54
C CYS A 174 -49.62 15.27 -4.24
N VAL A 175 -49.21 14.00 -4.33
CA VAL A 175 -49.05 13.10 -3.17
C VAL A 175 -47.66 12.48 -3.20
N GLY A 176 -46.90 12.63 -2.12
CA GLY A 176 -45.55 12.06 -1.98
C GLY A 176 -45.44 10.97 -0.92
N LEU A 177 -44.28 10.30 -0.90
CA LEU A 177 -43.90 9.31 0.11
C LEU A 177 -43.39 9.99 1.40
N PRO A 178 -43.59 9.39 2.59
CA PRO A 178 -43.04 9.95 3.83
C PRO A 178 -41.51 10.11 3.74
N LYS A 179 -41.01 11.29 4.13
CA LYS A 179 -39.59 11.60 4.16
C LYS A 179 -38.88 10.74 5.20
N ASP A 180 -37.99 9.87 4.72
CA ASP A 180 -37.17 9.00 5.57
C ASP A 180 -36.10 9.82 6.31
N CYS A 181 -36.03 9.64 7.64
CA CYS A 181 -35.06 10.28 8.52
C CYS A 181 -34.13 9.27 9.22
N THR A 182 -34.21 7.99 8.88
CA THR A 182 -33.37 6.93 9.48
C THR A 182 -31.88 7.09 9.18
N PHE A 183 -31.53 7.80 8.10
CA PHE A 183 -30.15 8.13 7.71
C PHE A 183 -29.62 9.43 8.34
N SER A 184 -30.32 10.01 9.32
CA SER A 184 -29.84 11.23 10.00
C SER A 184 -28.67 10.90 10.95
N PRO A 185 -27.59 11.70 10.98
CA PRO A 185 -26.45 11.44 11.87
C PRO A 185 -26.81 11.50 13.36
N PHE A 186 -27.90 12.20 13.71
CA PHE A 186 -28.38 12.25 15.09
C PHE A 186 -28.94 10.91 15.60
N THR A 187 -29.18 9.92 14.73
CA THR A 187 -29.73 8.61 15.11
C THR A 187 -28.84 7.77 16.03
N GLU A 188 -27.56 8.11 16.21
CA GLU A 188 -26.69 7.45 17.19
C GLU A 188 -27.30 7.53 18.60
N CYS A 189 -27.49 8.74 19.14
CA CYS A 189 -28.00 8.95 20.50
C CYS A 189 -29.49 9.32 20.58
N ASN A 190 -30.16 9.49 19.44
CA ASN A 190 -31.54 9.99 19.37
C ASN A 190 -32.47 9.06 18.59
N SER A 191 -33.76 9.26 18.81
CA SER A 191 -34.81 8.94 17.85
C SER A 191 -35.01 10.15 16.92
N VAL A 192 -35.26 9.95 15.63
CA VAL A 192 -35.32 11.06 14.65
C VAL A 192 -36.58 10.94 13.80
N ALA A 193 -37.29 12.06 13.61
CA ALA A 193 -38.49 12.13 12.79
C ALA A 193 -38.55 13.43 11.98
N CYS A 194 -39.28 13.44 10.87
CA CYS A 194 -39.47 14.67 10.09
C CYS A 194 -40.50 15.59 10.78
N ASN A 195 -40.14 16.87 10.99
CA ASN A 195 -41.04 17.89 11.50
C ASN A 195 -41.88 18.50 10.34
N PRO A 196 -43.22 18.36 10.33
CA PRO A 196 -44.07 18.84 9.24
C PRO A 196 -43.98 20.35 8.96
N ALA A 197 -43.63 21.16 9.96
CA ALA A 197 -43.56 22.62 9.82
C ALA A 197 -42.24 23.11 9.20
N THR A 198 -41.17 22.30 9.25
CA THR A 198 -39.82 22.68 8.79
C THR A 198 -39.30 21.79 7.66
N GLY A 199 -39.87 20.59 7.49
CA GLY A 199 -39.34 19.54 6.61
C GLY A 199 -38.00 18.96 7.06
N GLN A 200 -37.50 19.35 8.24
CA GLN A 200 -36.21 18.90 8.77
C GLN A 200 -36.38 17.59 9.54
N CYS A 201 -35.36 16.73 9.50
CA CYS A 201 -35.27 15.56 10.37
C CYS A 201 -34.76 16.02 11.74
N GLU A 202 -35.65 16.09 12.72
CA GLU A 202 -35.36 16.64 14.05
C GLU A 202 -35.18 15.51 15.08
N PRO A 203 -34.09 15.54 15.89
CA PRO A 203 -33.83 14.53 16.90
C PRO A 203 -34.63 14.74 18.19
N THR A 204 -34.94 13.63 18.86
CA THR A 204 -35.45 13.57 20.23
C THR A 204 -34.65 12.52 21.00
N ALA A 205 -34.06 12.93 22.12
CA ALA A 205 -33.16 12.12 22.95
C ALA A 205 -33.71 10.72 23.25
N ASP A 206 -32.91 9.69 22.99
CA ASP A 206 -33.25 8.30 23.24
C ASP A 206 -32.44 7.76 24.42
N THR A 207 -33.02 7.84 25.62
CA THR A 207 -32.38 7.38 26.86
C THR A 207 -32.09 5.89 26.91
N SER A 208 -32.62 5.08 25.96
CA SER A 208 -32.30 3.65 25.89
C SER A 208 -30.87 3.38 25.40
N LYS A 209 -30.23 4.36 24.77
CA LYS A 209 -28.88 4.29 24.20
C LYS A 209 -27.80 4.89 25.10
N ASN A 210 -28.15 5.32 26.31
CA ASN A 210 -27.20 5.95 27.23
C ASN A 210 -26.07 4.96 27.60
N GLY A 211 -24.83 5.32 27.31
CA GLY A 211 -23.64 4.48 27.50
C GLY A 211 -23.17 3.73 26.25
N ASP A 212 -23.96 3.70 25.16
CA ASP A 212 -23.52 3.17 23.87
C ASP A 212 -22.46 4.08 23.24
N SER A 213 -21.58 3.52 22.42
CA SER A 213 -20.57 4.28 21.67
C SER A 213 -21.21 5.15 20.59
N CYS A 214 -20.64 6.33 20.35
CA CYS A 214 -21.08 7.26 19.32
C CYS A 214 -19.91 8.03 18.70
N SER A 215 -20.05 8.44 17.46
CA SER A 215 -18.93 8.92 16.63
C SER A 215 -19.31 10.03 15.65
N LEU A 216 -20.47 9.91 14.98
CA LEU A 216 -20.99 10.81 13.95
C LEU A 216 -21.46 12.16 14.50
N THR A 217 -21.66 12.26 15.81
CA THR A 217 -22.09 13.49 16.50
C THR A 217 -21.18 13.86 17.68
N GLY A 218 -21.38 15.04 18.27
CA GLY A 218 -20.55 15.54 19.37
C GLY A 218 -19.26 16.24 18.90
N ASP A 219 -18.32 16.43 19.82
CA ASP A 219 -17.02 17.04 19.50
C ASP A 219 -16.22 16.14 18.53
N PRO A 220 -15.78 16.63 17.35
CA PRO A 220 -15.05 15.82 16.38
C PRO A 220 -13.57 15.63 16.76
N CYS A 221 -13.08 16.34 17.78
CA CYS A 221 -11.75 16.20 18.37
C CYS A 221 -11.72 15.33 19.62
N MET A 222 -12.82 14.64 19.93
CA MET A 222 -12.89 13.63 20.99
C MET A 222 -13.19 12.24 20.38
N ILE A 223 -12.37 11.25 20.72
CA ILE A 223 -12.51 9.84 20.33
C ILE A 223 -13.12 9.02 21.48
N SER A 224 -13.75 7.88 21.16
CA SER A 224 -14.38 7.00 22.14
C SER A 224 -15.45 7.69 23.00
N LYS A 225 -16.27 8.53 22.36
CA LYS A 225 -17.43 9.21 22.97
C LYS A 225 -18.57 8.21 23.23
N THR A 226 -19.43 8.55 24.17
CA THR A 226 -20.63 7.76 24.49
C THR A 226 -21.89 8.63 24.54
N CYS A 227 -23.04 8.00 24.28
CA CYS A 227 -24.32 8.68 24.33
C CYS A 227 -24.74 8.98 25.77
N ASN A 228 -25.19 10.21 26.02
CA ASN A 228 -25.76 10.66 27.30
C ASN A 228 -26.89 11.67 27.06
N GLU A 229 -28.13 11.31 27.43
CA GLU A 229 -29.34 12.14 27.29
C GLU A 229 -29.56 12.72 25.88
N GLY A 230 -29.15 11.97 24.84
CA GLY A 230 -29.26 12.38 23.43
C GLY A 230 -28.05 13.13 22.87
N ALA A 231 -27.09 13.53 23.71
CA ALA A 231 -25.81 14.07 23.29
C ALA A 231 -24.77 12.95 23.13
N CYS A 232 -23.85 13.10 22.16
CA CYS A 232 -22.65 12.28 22.06
C CYS A 232 -21.48 13.04 22.70
N GLU A 233 -20.98 12.58 23.85
CA GLU A 233 -20.03 13.33 24.66
C GLU A 233 -19.05 12.43 25.44
N GLY A 234 -18.11 13.04 26.17
CA GLY A 234 -17.02 12.33 26.83
C GLY A 234 -15.86 12.00 25.88
N GLY A 235 -15.19 10.87 26.11
CA GLY A 235 -14.06 10.41 25.31
C GLY A 235 -12.69 10.96 25.71
N ALA A 236 -11.67 10.63 24.91
CA ALA A 236 -10.30 11.15 25.00
C ALA A 236 -10.02 12.12 23.85
N ALA A 237 -9.06 13.04 24.01
CA ALA A 237 -8.68 13.96 22.94
C ALA A 237 -8.05 13.21 21.76
N LYS A 238 -8.43 13.58 20.53
CA LYS A 238 -7.90 13.02 19.29
C LYS A 238 -6.42 13.39 19.14
N ASP A 239 -5.56 12.38 19.04
CA ASP A 239 -4.13 12.61 18.85
C ASP A 239 -3.82 13.06 17.42
N CYS A 240 -3.16 14.21 17.30
CA CYS A 240 -2.66 14.77 16.05
C CYS A 240 -1.12 14.94 16.06
N SER A 241 -0.43 14.37 17.07
CA SER A 241 1.03 14.48 17.26
C SER A 241 1.85 14.07 16.04
N ALA A 242 1.33 13.18 15.18
CA ALA A 242 1.96 12.79 13.92
C ALA A 242 2.20 13.96 12.93
N LEU A 243 1.44 15.06 13.05
CA LEU A 243 1.67 16.28 12.26
C LEU A 243 2.59 17.30 12.98
N THR A 244 3.06 16.98 14.19
CA THR A 244 4.03 17.80 14.92
C THR A 244 5.43 17.58 14.37
N VAL A 245 5.79 18.31 13.32
CA VAL A 245 7.06 18.19 12.61
C VAL A 245 7.76 19.54 12.55
N GLY A 246 9.02 19.59 13.00
CA GLY A 246 9.79 20.83 13.05
C GLY A 246 9.10 21.91 13.88
N CYS A 247 8.89 23.09 13.29
CA CYS A 247 8.19 24.22 13.91
C CYS A 247 6.71 24.28 13.54
N SER A 248 6.05 23.12 13.51
CA SER A 248 4.60 23.00 13.38
C SER A 248 4.08 22.01 14.40
N ASN A 249 3.01 22.35 15.11
CA ASN A 249 2.27 21.45 15.99
C ASN A 249 1.07 20.88 15.24
N GLY A 250 0.88 19.57 15.34
CA GLY A 250 -0.34 18.91 14.92
C GLY A 250 -1.44 19.08 15.95
N LEU A 251 -2.52 19.78 15.58
CA LEU A 251 -3.69 20.01 16.42
C LEU A 251 -4.96 19.54 15.70
N CYS A 252 -5.94 19.07 16.47
CA CYS A 252 -7.24 18.75 15.90
C CYS A 252 -8.05 20.03 15.66
N ASN A 253 -8.57 20.19 14.45
CA ASN A 253 -9.46 21.27 14.07
C ASN A 253 -10.84 21.05 14.71
N ALA A 254 -11.22 21.87 15.69
CA ALA A 254 -12.47 21.74 16.44
C ALA A 254 -13.77 21.89 15.60
N GLN A 255 -13.68 22.30 14.34
CA GLN A 255 -14.84 22.40 13.43
C GLN A 255 -14.96 21.20 12.47
N THR A 256 -13.85 20.58 12.06
CA THR A 256 -13.87 19.48 11.08
C THR A 256 -13.44 18.13 11.64
N GLY A 257 -12.73 18.11 12.78
CA GLY A 257 -12.07 16.92 13.32
C GLY A 257 -10.75 16.57 12.64
N ASP A 258 -10.34 17.29 11.60
CA ASP A 258 -9.10 17.01 10.89
C ASP A 258 -7.88 17.38 11.73
N CYS A 259 -6.83 16.57 11.68
CA CYS A 259 -5.53 17.01 12.16
C CYS A 259 -4.94 18.02 11.18
N VAL A 260 -4.58 19.20 11.68
CA VAL A 260 -4.00 20.31 10.92
C VAL A 260 -2.71 20.78 11.59
N THR A 261 -1.83 21.43 10.82
CA THR A 261 -0.59 22.02 11.34
C THR A 261 -0.78 23.50 11.69
N GLU A 262 -0.40 23.87 12.91
CA GLU A 262 -0.29 25.27 13.36
C GLU A 262 1.20 25.60 13.59
N PRO A 263 1.71 26.77 13.12
CA PRO A 263 3.12 27.12 13.26
C PRO A 263 3.49 27.41 14.72
N VAL A 264 4.62 26.85 15.15
CA VAL A 264 5.23 27.08 16.47
C VAL A 264 5.91 28.45 16.50
N ALA A 265 5.75 29.18 17.60
CA ALA A 265 6.28 30.54 17.74
C ALA A 265 7.82 30.59 17.85
N GLU A 266 8.42 31.70 17.44
CA GLU A 266 9.86 31.95 17.61
C GLU A 266 10.25 31.85 19.10
N GLY A 267 11.28 31.05 19.40
CA GLY A 267 11.75 30.80 20.76
C GLY A 267 11.12 29.61 21.49
N GLU A 268 10.05 29.01 20.94
CA GLU A 268 9.46 27.77 21.47
C GLU A 268 10.20 26.51 20.95
N THR A 269 10.06 25.40 21.68
CA THR A 269 10.80 24.16 21.41
C THR A 269 10.24 23.36 20.23
N CYS A 270 11.11 22.70 19.48
CA CYS A 270 10.79 21.83 18.35
C CYS A 270 11.64 20.54 18.36
N LEU A 271 11.10 19.46 17.77
CA LEU A 271 11.71 18.13 17.84
C LEU A 271 12.76 17.86 16.74
N ALA A 272 12.65 18.51 15.58
CA ALA A 272 13.47 18.16 14.39
C ALA A 272 14.96 18.50 14.49
N ALA A 273 15.37 19.29 15.48
CA ALA A 273 16.76 19.58 15.82
C ALA A 273 17.07 19.26 17.29
N ALA A 274 16.21 18.46 17.94
CA ALA A 274 16.47 17.93 19.25
C ALA A 274 17.37 16.69 19.13
N SER A 275 18.36 16.59 20.02
CA SER A 275 19.09 15.35 20.32
C SER A 275 19.21 15.23 21.83
N GLU A 276 19.81 14.17 22.34
CA GLU A 276 20.02 14.01 23.79
C GLU A 276 20.83 15.16 24.42
N CYS A 277 21.55 15.95 23.60
CA CYS A 277 22.31 17.13 24.02
C CYS A 277 21.92 18.45 23.37
N ASN A 278 20.85 18.48 22.58
CA ASN A 278 20.33 19.72 22.01
C ASN A 278 18.81 19.76 22.15
N THR A 279 18.25 20.90 22.55
CA THR A 279 16.84 21.18 22.32
C THR A 279 16.71 21.90 20.99
N GLY A 280 15.77 21.49 20.14
CA GLY A 280 15.43 22.30 18.98
C GLY A 280 14.66 23.53 19.44
N ILE A 281 14.99 24.71 18.91
CA ILE A 281 14.23 25.95 19.12
C ILE A 281 13.87 26.54 17.76
N CYS A 282 12.64 27.01 17.62
CA CYS A 282 12.15 27.64 16.41
C CYS A 282 12.72 29.05 16.23
N ASP A 283 13.31 29.32 15.08
CA ASP A 283 13.74 30.66 14.68
C ASP A 283 12.62 31.46 14.00
N ALA A 284 12.89 32.74 13.72
CA ALA A 284 11.97 33.66 13.05
C ALA A 284 11.56 33.25 11.61
N SER A 285 12.19 32.23 11.03
CA SER A 285 11.86 31.67 9.71
C SER A 285 10.99 30.41 9.77
N GLY A 286 10.71 29.90 10.97
CA GLY A 286 10.06 28.61 11.17
C GLY A 286 11.02 27.42 11.00
N THR A 287 12.33 27.66 11.08
CA THR A 287 13.35 26.61 11.04
C THR A 287 13.67 26.14 12.45
N CYS A 288 13.72 24.83 12.66
CA CYS A 288 14.10 24.24 13.94
C CYS A 288 15.64 24.22 14.06
N MET A 289 16.19 24.99 15.00
CA MET A 289 17.63 25.16 15.21
C MET A 289 18.10 24.43 16.47
N PRO A 290 19.22 23.68 16.44
CA PRO A 290 19.73 23.01 17.63
C PRO A 290 20.33 24.02 18.61
N VAL A 291 19.91 23.95 19.87
CA VAL A 291 20.45 24.75 20.98
C VAL A 291 20.96 23.78 22.05
N PRO A 292 22.26 23.84 22.41
CA PRO A 292 22.83 22.94 23.42
C PRO A 292 22.05 22.93 24.73
N LEU A 293 21.79 21.71 25.24
CA LEU A 293 21.32 21.51 26.60
C LEU A 293 22.44 21.86 27.60
N ALA A 294 22.07 21.97 28.88
CA ALA A 294 23.03 22.34 29.91
C ALA A 294 24.15 21.28 30.04
N ASP A 295 25.40 21.72 30.14
CA ASP A 295 26.53 20.82 30.38
C ASP A 295 26.27 19.97 31.64
N GLY A 296 26.46 18.65 31.53
CA GLY A 296 26.11 17.71 32.60
C GLY A 296 24.68 17.14 32.54
N THR A 297 23.88 17.48 31.53
CA THR A 297 22.63 16.76 31.22
C THR A 297 22.96 15.33 30.82
N VAL A 298 22.27 14.33 31.37
CA VAL A 298 22.47 12.91 31.03
C VAL A 298 22.06 12.64 29.60
N CYS A 299 22.87 11.86 28.89
CA CYS A 299 22.63 11.36 27.55
C CYS A 299 23.25 9.95 27.40
N ASN A 300 23.28 9.44 26.18
CA ASN A 300 24.03 8.26 25.75
C ASN A 300 24.78 8.62 24.46
N ASP A 301 26.10 8.43 24.41
CA ASP A 301 26.89 8.72 23.19
C ASP A 301 26.96 7.52 22.23
N HIS A 302 26.19 6.46 22.54
CA HIS A 302 26.14 5.15 21.89
C HIS A 302 27.48 4.41 21.82
N ASN A 303 28.52 4.93 22.47
CA ASN A 303 29.77 4.24 22.67
C ASN A 303 29.67 3.45 23.98
N SER A 304 29.53 2.14 23.85
CA SER A 304 29.53 1.17 24.95
C SER A 304 30.73 1.29 25.90
N CYS A 305 31.85 1.82 25.41
CA CYS A 305 33.07 2.05 26.18
C CYS A 305 33.11 3.39 26.92
N THR A 306 32.01 4.13 26.94
CA THR A 306 31.77 5.29 27.79
C THR A 306 30.64 5.00 28.80
N ASP A 307 30.72 5.67 29.95
CA ASP A 307 29.71 5.64 31.02
C ASP A 307 29.65 7.03 31.67
N THR A 308 28.54 7.31 32.36
CA THR A 308 28.17 8.65 32.85
C THR A 308 28.13 9.69 31.74
N ASP A 309 27.62 9.31 30.57
CA ASP A 309 27.58 10.18 29.40
C ASP A 309 26.76 11.43 29.66
N ALA A 310 27.39 12.55 29.34
CA ALA A 310 26.87 13.85 29.67
C ALA A 310 27.11 14.82 28.54
N CYS A 311 26.15 15.71 28.36
CA CYS A 311 26.26 16.76 27.38
C CYS A 311 27.41 17.70 27.70
N LEU A 312 28.20 18.01 26.68
CA LEU A 312 29.26 19.01 26.71
C LEU A 312 29.17 19.83 25.43
N ALA A 313 28.77 21.10 25.55
CA ALA A 313 28.63 22.05 24.44
C ALA A 313 27.75 21.57 23.25
N GLY A 314 26.77 20.69 23.51
CA GLY A 314 25.84 20.17 22.50
C GLY A 314 26.20 18.79 21.93
N THR A 315 27.30 18.20 22.36
CA THR A 315 27.70 16.82 22.03
C THR A 315 27.53 15.93 23.26
N CYS A 316 27.04 14.69 23.09
CA CYS A 316 27.09 13.71 24.17
C CYS A 316 28.49 13.13 24.27
N THR A 317 29.05 13.06 25.47
CA THR A 317 30.38 12.49 25.73
C THR A 317 30.44 11.84 27.10
N GLY A 318 30.94 10.61 27.20
CA GLY A 318 31.12 9.93 28.48
C GLY A 318 32.54 9.84 29.03
N THR A 319 32.63 9.23 30.21
CA THR A 319 33.88 8.84 30.86
C THR A 319 34.22 7.41 30.45
N ALA A 320 35.44 7.17 29.96
CA ALA A 320 35.84 5.85 29.47
C ALA A 320 35.70 4.74 30.53
N VAL A 321 35.00 3.66 30.18
CA VAL A 321 34.76 2.49 31.03
C VAL A 321 36.04 1.68 31.21
N THR A 322 36.39 1.40 32.46
CA THR A 322 37.54 0.55 32.78
C THR A 322 37.26 -0.92 32.43
N GLY A 323 37.97 -1.45 31.44
CA GLY A 323 37.85 -2.84 30.98
C GLY A 323 37.29 -2.98 29.57
N CYS A 324 36.71 -1.92 29.01
CA CYS A 324 36.31 -1.91 27.61
C CYS A 324 37.56 -1.97 26.72
N THR A 325 37.63 -3.00 25.87
CA THR A 325 38.86 -3.37 25.15
C THR A 325 38.53 -3.63 23.69
N PHE A 326 38.92 -2.70 22.83
CA PHE A 326 38.94 -2.93 21.39
C PHE A 326 40.19 -3.71 20.99
N TYR A 327 40.02 -4.74 20.17
CA TYR A 327 41.08 -5.51 19.53
C TYR A 327 41.50 -4.91 18.19
N PHE A 328 40.59 -4.19 17.53
CA PHE A 328 40.81 -3.45 16.31
C PHE A 328 39.70 -2.40 16.11
N GLU A 329 40.05 -1.23 15.60
CA GLU A 329 39.12 -0.15 15.21
C GLU A 329 39.64 0.46 13.90
N GLU A 330 38.75 0.74 12.96
CA GLU A 330 39.07 1.45 11.71
C GLU A 330 37.86 2.24 11.19
N ASN A 331 38.07 3.52 10.92
CA ASN A 331 37.05 4.44 10.41
C ASN A 331 37.42 5.08 9.05
N PHE A 332 38.49 4.60 8.41
CA PHE A 332 38.92 4.96 7.03
C PHE A 332 39.16 6.45 6.73
N GLU A 333 39.08 7.34 7.71
CA GLU A 333 39.41 8.76 7.56
C GLU A 333 40.88 8.99 7.15
N THR A 334 41.74 7.97 7.26
CA THR A 334 43.07 7.92 6.63
C THR A 334 43.08 6.87 5.51
N CYS A 335 43.21 7.29 4.24
CA CYS A 335 43.14 6.39 3.08
C CYS A 335 44.48 6.16 2.35
N PRO A 336 44.85 4.90 2.03
CA PRO A 336 44.46 3.69 2.77
C PRO A 336 45.07 3.73 4.19
N PRO A 337 44.44 3.10 5.20
CA PRO A 337 44.96 3.17 6.57
C PRO A 337 46.22 2.32 6.74
N SER A 338 46.97 2.57 7.82
CA SER A 338 48.29 1.97 8.01
C SER A 338 48.21 0.45 8.23
N GLY A 339 48.77 -0.31 7.30
CA GLY A 339 48.85 -1.78 7.39
C GLY A 339 47.73 -2.54 6.67
N TRP A 340 46.76 -1.82 6.08
CA TRP A 340 45.80 -2.41 5.16
C TRP A 340 46.44 -2.81 3.82
N VAL A 341 45.87 -3.84 3.19
CA VAL A 341 46.18 -4.22 1.81
C VAL A 341 44.89 -4.20 1.01
N LEU A 342 44.79 -3.29 0.05
CA LEU A 342 43.70 -3.26 -0.94
C LEU A 342 44.23 -3.86 -2.25
N SER A 343 43.42 -4.73 -2.87
CA SER A 343 43.80 -5.53 -4.04
C SER A 343 42.61 -5.75 -4.96
N GLY A 344 42.89 -5.97 -6.25
CA GLY A 344 41.88 -5.89 -7.31
C GLY A 344 41.31 -4.48 -7.37
N ASP A 345 39.99 -4.38 -7.42
CA ASP A 345 39.28 -3.11 -7.55
C ASP A 345 39.10 -2.35 -6.22
N TRP A 346 39.51 -2.93 -5.07
CA TRP A 346 39.29 -2.27 -3.77
C TRP A 346 40.06 -0.94 -3.62
N GLU A 347 39.31 0.12 -3.31
CA GLU A 347 39.78 1.50 -3.14
C GLU A 347 39.41 2.06 -1.76
N CYS A 348 39.93 3.25 -1.43
CA CYS A 348 39.61 4.00 -0.22
C CYS A 348 39.46 5.49 -0.56
N GLY A 349 38.31 6.08 -0.24
CA GLY A 349 37.98 7.45 -0.61
C GLY A 349 36.61 7.90 -0.12
N SER A 350 36.12 9.01 -0.65
CA SER A 350 34.80 9.54 -0.37
C SER A 350 33.87 9.14 -1.52
N PRO A 351 32.75 8.45 -1.30
CA PRO A 351 31.84 8.08 -2.40
C PRO A 351 31.17 9.34 -2.96
N THR A 352 31.17 9.51 -4.29
CA THR A 352 30.57 10.70 -4.92
C THR A 352 29.61 10.43 -6.08
N SER A 353 29.65 9.25 -6.69
CA SER A 353 29.06 9.04 -8.03
C SER A 353 28.14 7.82 -8.15
N VAL A 354 28.40 6.73 -7.42
CA VAL A 354 27.58 5.51 -7.38
C VAL A 354 27.50 4.99 -5.93
N GLY A 355 26.56 4.08 -5.66
CA GLY A 355 26.36 3.52 -4.32
C GLY A 355 25.85 4.56 -3.29
N PRO A 356 26.33 4.54 -2.05
CA PRO A 356 25.83 5.43 -1.00
C PRO A 356 26.28 6.88 -1.22
N SER A 357 25.37 7.84 -0.99
CA SER A 357 25.64 9.27 -1.21
C SER A 357 26.68 9.93 -0.27
N ALA A 358 27.13 9.20 0.75
CA ALA A 358 28.19 9.58 1.71
C ALA A 358 28.76 8.30 2.38
N ALA A 359 29.89 8.44 3.07
CA ALA A 359 30.35 7.43 4.04
C ALA A 359 29.31 7.24 5.16
N TYR A 360 29.40 6.15 5.93
CA TYR A 360 28.46 5.89 7.03
C TYR A 360 28.67 6.88 8.18
N GLU A 361 29.94 7.14 8.50
CA GLU A 361 30.36 8.24 9.38
C GLU A 361 31.56 8.96 8.76
N GLY A 362 31.76 10.24 9.12
CA GLY A 362 32.90 11.01 8.65
C GLY A 362 32.79 11.40 7.17
N THR A 363 33.83 11.10 6.40
CA THR A 363 34.00 11.49 5.00
C THR A 363 34.50 10.39 4.08
N ARG A 364 34.99 9.25 4.60
CA ARG A 364 35.66 8.21 3.81
C ARG A 364 35.29 6.80 4.24
N CYS A 365 35.31 5.89 3.27
CA CYS A 365 35.16 4.46 3.45
C CYS A 365 36.09 3.70 2.49
N ILE A 366 36.10 2.37 2.58
CA ILE A 366 36.63 1.52 1.50
C ILE A 366 35.48 0.98 0.64
N ALA A 367 35.75 0.71 -0.63
CA ALA A 367 34.76 0.11 -1.53
C ALA A 367 35.41 -0.75 -2.62
N THR A 368 34.63 -1.61 -3.26
CA THR A 368 35.04 -2.36 -4.48
C THR A 368 35.26 -1.46 -5.69
N GLN A 369 34.78 -0.22 -5.68
CA GLN A 369 35.28 0.97 -6.39
C GLN A 369 34.57 2.18 -5.78
N ILE A 370 35.25 3.32 -5.60
CA ILE A 370 34.67 4.44 -4.82
C ILE A 370 33.78 5.38 -5.65
N ASP A 371 34.09 5.54 -6.93
CA ASP A 371 33.46 6.55 -7.81
C ASP A 371 32.93 5.98 -9.15
N ASP A 372 32.95 4.66 -9.34
CA ASP A 372 32.43 3.97 -10.52
C ASP A 372 31.91 2.57 -10.11
N TYR A 373 31.19 1.88 -11.01
CA TYR A 373 30.81 0.48 -10.77
C TYR A 373 32.05 -0.43 -10.71
N TYR A 374 31.91 -1.59 -10.08
CA TYR A 374 33.00 -2.58 -10.05
C TYR A 374 33.32 -3.11 -11.46
N SER A 375 34.51 -3.69 -11.65
CA SER A 375 34.87 -4.31 -12.94
C SER A 375 34.38 -5.74 -13.02
N ASP A 376 34.12 -6.19 -14.24
CA ASP A 376 33.90 -7.60 -14.59
C ASP A 376 35.18 -8.46 -14.33
N ASP A 377 35.03 -9.79 -14.31
CA ASP A 377 36.07 -10.82 -14.20
C ASP A 377 36.94 -10.80 -12.91
N GLN A 378 36.40 -10.37 -11.76
CA GLN A 378 37.12 -10.37 -10.46
C GLN A 378 37.03 -11.73 -9.76
N THR A 379 38.09 -12.14 -9.05
CA THR A 379 38.08 -13.35 -8.20
C THR A 379 38.43 -13.04 -6.75
N TYR A 380 37.94 -13.87 -5.82
CA TYR A 380 38.15 -13.70 -4.38
C TYR A 380 39.62 -13.68 -3.93
N GLU A 381 40.54 -14.26 -4.71
CA GLU A 381 41.99 -14.24 -4.49
C GLU A 381 42.66 -12.94 -4.92
N VAL A 382 41.99 -12.16 -5.78
CA VAL A 382 42.52 -10.93 -6.41
C VAL A 382 41.83 -9.70 -5.84
N ALA A 383 40.49 -9.65 -5.83
CA ALA A 383 39.71 -8.54 -5.31
C ALA A 383 39.46 -8.70 -3.81
N TYR A 384 40.25 -8.03 -2.98
CA TYR A 384 40.04 -8.00 -1.55
C TYR A 384 40.60 -6.76 -0.85
N ALA A 385 39.93 -6.35 0.23
CA ALA A 385 40.47 -5.47 1.26
C ALA A 385 40.83 -6.29 2.50
N GLN A 386 42.10 -6.25 2.92
CA GLN A 386 42.64 -7.03 4.03
C GLN A 386 43.09 -6.14 5.20
N THR A 387 42.70 -6.52 6.41
CA THR A 387 43.11 -5.87 7.65
C THR A 387 44.62 -6.05 7.95
N PRO A 388 45.22 -5.20 8.78
CA PRO A 388 46.43 -5.57 9.53
C PRO A 388 46.15 -6.72 10.54
N PRO A 389 47.17 -7.30 11.19
CA PRO A 389 46.98 -8.37 12.18
C PRO A 389 46.18 -7.92 13.42
N ILE A 390 45.08 -8.60 13.69
CA ILE A 390 44.17 -8.36 14.83
C ILE A 390 44.50 -9.36 15.94
N ASN A 391 44.71 -8.90 17.16
CA ASN A 391 45.19 -9.73 18.27
C ASN A 391 44.07 -10.10 19.25
N LEU A 392 43.57 -11.34 19.16
CA LEU A 392 42.51 -11.89 20.01
C LEU A 392 43.05 -12.75 21.17
N THR A 393 44.33 -12.60 21.53
CA THR A 393 44.97 -13.46 22.57
C THR A 393 44.42 -13.25 23.99
N THR A 394 43.77 -12.11 24.25
CA THR A 394 43.12 -11.80 25.53
C THR A 394 41.59 -11.72 25.43
N ALA A 395 41.02 -12.07 24.27
CA ALA A 395 39.58 -12.00 24.04
C ALA A 395 38.82 -13.16 24.69
N THR A 396 37.54 -12.97 24.99
CA THR A 396 36.64 -13.98 25.55
C THR A 396 35.49 -14.34 24.60
N GLU A 397 34.78 -13.33 24.08
CA GLU A 397 33.70 -13.45 23.09
C GLU A 397 33.88 -12.37 22.01
N PRO A 398 35.00 -12.39 21.25
CA PRO A 398 35.30 -11.36 20.27
C PRO A 398 34.30 -11.37 19.12
N THR A 399 33.69 -10.22 18.87
CA THR A 399 32.77 -9.97 17.77
C THR A 399 33.30 -8.81 16.93
N MET A 400 33.15 -8.92 15.61
CA MET A 400 33.38 -7.83 14.67
C MET A 400 32.04 -7.20 14.31
N GLN A 401 31.98 -5.87 14.29
CA GLN A 401 30.89 -5.08 13.71
C GLN A 401 31.47 -4.15 12.65
N PHE A 402 30.70 -3.87 11.59
CA PHE A 402 31.04 -2.89 10.57
C PHE A 402 29.77 -2.38 9.89
N ALA A 403 29.79 -1.16 9.36
CA ALA A 403 28.77 -0.70 8.42
C ALA A 403 29.11 -1.17 7.01
N ALA A 404 28.11 -1.60 6.24
CA ALA A 404 28.28 -1.88 4.82
C ALA A 404 27.07 -1.43 3.98
N TYR A 405 27.37 -1.15 2.71
CA TYR A 405 26.42 -1.03 1.60
C TYR A 405 26.79 -2.14 0.62
N ILE A 406 25.81 -2.91 0.14
CA ILE A 406 26.04 -4.03 -0.80
C ILE A 406 24.94 -4.01 -1.86
N GLU A 407 25.37 -3.86 -3.11
CA GLU A 407 24.54 -3.92 -4.33
C GLU A 407 25.35 -4.63 -5.44
N THR A 408 25.05 -5.91 -5.70
CA THR A 408 25.71 -6.75 -6.74
C THR A 408 24.69 -7.40 -7.67
N GLU A 409 25.12 -8.07 -8.75
CA GLU A 409 24.19 -8.76 -9.66
C GLU A 409 23.49 -9.98 -9.01
N ASP A 410 22.16 -9.92 -8.97
CA ASP A 410 21.26 -11.00 -8.52
C ASP A 410 21.01 -12.08 -9.59
N PRO A 411 20.78 -13.36 -9.22
CA PRO A 411 20.62 -13.86 -7.84
C PRO A 411 21.84 -14.59 -7.27
N ASP A 412 22.80 -14.99 -8.11
CA ASP A 412 24.00 -15.74 -7.71
C ASP A 412 25.21 -15.56 -8.67
N TYR A 413 25.28 -14.43 -9.38
CA TYR A 413 26.39 -14.13 -10.32
C TYR A 413 27.56 -13.43 -9.62
N ASP A 414 27.30 -12.32 -8.94
CA ASP A 414 28.31 -11.47 -8.31
C ASP A 414 28.10 -11.39 -6.81
N GLY A 415 29.18 -11.45 -6.03
CA GLY A 415 29.00 -11.48 -4.58
C GLY A 415 30.24 -11.29 -3.74
N ALA A 416 30.00 -10.96 -2.48
CA ALA A 416 31.01 -10.64 -1.50
C ALA A 416 30.96 -11.57 -0.29
N ASN A 417 32.13 -11.93 0.24
CA ASN A 417 32.22 -12.70 1.47
C ASN A 417 33.37 -12.22 2.36
N MET A 418 33.31 -12.60 3.64
CA MET A 418 34.41 -12.36 4.57
C MET A 418 35.25 -13.62 4.71
N LYS A 419 36.58 -13.48 4.63
CA LYS A 419 37.54 -14.56 4.88
C LYS A 419 38.44 -14.23 6.05
N ILE A 420 38.91 -15.25 6.75
CA ILE A 420 39.83 -15.13 7.88
C ILE A 420 41.04 -16.06 7.72
N SER A 421 42.17 -15.62 8.25
CA SER A 421 43.43 -16.37 8.26
C SER A 421 44.08 -16.35 9.64
N THR A 422 44.54 -17.50 10.11
CA THR A 422 45.27 -17.69 11.38
C THR A 422 46.76 -17.98 11.17
N ASP A 423 47.22 -18.07 9.92
CA ASP A 423 48.59 -18.44 9.52
C ASP A 423 49.31 -17.30 8.76
N ASN A 424 48.95 -16.06 9.10
CA ASN A 424 49.50 -14.82 8.51
C ASN A 424 49.26 -14.74 6.99
N GLY A 425 48.06 -15.13 6.55
CA GLY A 425 47.59 -14.98 5.17
C GLY A 425 48.04 -16.07 4.21
N SER A 426 48.56 -17.20 4.73
CA SER A 426 49.03 -18.32 3.91
C SER A 426 47.86 -19.21 3.45
N THR A 427 46.82 -19.34 4.28
CA THR A 427 45.53 -19.95 3.96
C THR A 427 44.39 -19.07 4.47
N TRP A 428 43.22 -19.22 3.85
CA TRP A 428 42.01 -18.42 4.10
C TRP A 428 40.79 -19.34 4.17
N SER A 429 39.89 -19.06 5.10
CA SER A 429 38.59 -19.73 5.23
C SER A 429 37.48 -18.69 5.34
N ILE A 430 36.31 -18.96 4.77
CA ILE A 430 35.12 -18.10 4.88
C ILE A 430 34.70 -18.00 6.36
N LEU A 431 34.42 -16.78 6.83
CA LEU A 431 33.69 -16.55 8.08
C LEU A 431 32.21 -16.80 7.83
N THR A 432 31.69 -17.94 8.30
CA THR A 432 30.30 -18.36 8.07
C THR A 432 29.30 -17.83 9.08
N THR A 433 29.74 -17.44 10.27
CA THR A 433 28.88 -16.92 11.35
C THR A 433 28.80 -15.40 11.25
N VAL A 434 28.05 -14.92 10.26
CA VAL A 434 27.83 -13.50 9.95
C VAL A 434 26.35 -13.13 10.03
N ASN A 435 26.07 -11.85 10.29
CA ASN A 435 24.73 -11.27 10.32
C ASN A 435 24.73 -9.94 9.55
N PRO A 436 23.84 -9.73 8.53
CA PRO A 436 22.97 -10.72 7.93
C PRO A 436 23.74 -11.96 7.43
N PRO A 437 23.12 -13.16 7.47
CA PRO A 437 23.72 -14.36 6.90
C PRO A 437 23.92 -14.20 5.38
N TYR A 438 24.85 -14.98 4.82
CA TYR A 438 24.97 -15.13 3.37
C TYR A 438 23.69 -15.72 2.78
N VAL A 439 23.32 -15.27 1.57
CA VAL A 439 22.03 -15.59 0.92
C VAL A 439 22.17 -16.53 -0.27
N ALA A 440 23.36 -16.61 -0.88
CA ALA A 440 23.64 -17.44 -2.06
C ALA A 440 25.05 -18.05 -1.99
N ASN A 441 25.43 -18.81 -3.04
CA ASN A 441 26.80 -19.26 -3.24
C ASN A 441 27.31 -18.76 -4.60
N VAL A 442 28.41 -18.01 -4.60
CA VAL A 442 29.07 -17.46 -5.80
C VAL A 442 30.45 -18.10 -5.93
N ASP A 443 30.80 -18.58 -7.13
CA ASP A 443 31.97 -19.44 -7.42
C ASP A 443 32.20 -20.61 -6.42
N GLY A 444 31.10 -21.14 -5.87
CA GLY A 444 31.12 -22.23 -4.89
C GLY A 444 31.43 -21.81 -3.44
N GLU A 445 31.45 -20.51 -3.15
CA GLU A 445 31.61 -19.95 -1.81
C GLU A 445 30.35 -19.20 -1.35
N ALA A 446 29.98 -19.31 -0.07
CA ALA A 446 28.84 -18.59 0.48
C ALA A 446 29.08 -17.07 0.46
N ALA A 447 28.10 -16.31 -0.04
CA ALA A 447 28.24 -14.87 -0.29
C ALA A 447 26.95 -14.05 -0.02
N TRP A 448 27.15 -12.76 0.19
CA TRP A 448 26.12 -11.74 0.03
C TRP A 448 26.01 -11.39 -1.45
N VAL A 449 24.78 -11.36 -1.97
CA VAL A 449 24.43 -11.11 -3.38
C VAL A 449 23.21 -10.20 -3.44
N GLY A 450 23.13 -9.35 -4.46
CA GLY A 450 22.00 -8.47 -4.70
C GLY A 450 22.05 -7.18 -3.88
N ASP A 451 20.92 -6.48 -3.81
CA ASP A 451 20.72 -5.35 -2.89
C ASP A 451 20.37 -5.86 -1.47
N VAL A 452 21.40 -6.32 -0.74
CA VAL A 452 21.29 -6.80 0.65
C VAL A 452 20.94 -5.66 1.63
N THR A 453 21.04 -4.41 1.17
CA THR A 453 21.05 -3.22 2.02
C THR A 453 19.89 -2.24 1.75
N GLY A 454 19.08 -2.47 0.72
CA GLY A 454 17.93 -1.63 0.37
C GLY A 454 18.34 -0.24 -0.13
N GLY A 455 19.51 -0.11 -0.73
CA GLY A 455 20.10 1.17 -1.14
C GLY A 455 20.51 2.10 0.01
N ALA A 456 20.71 1.59 1.23
CA ALA A 456 21.14 2.38 2.40
C ALA A 456 22.15 1.63 3.28
N TRP A 457 23.06 2.34 3.96
CA TRP A 457 24.01 1.70 4.88
C TRP A 457 23.32 0.88 5.97
N ARG A 458 23.88 -0.31 6.25
CA ARG A 458 23.40 -1.24 7.27
C ARG A 458 24.56 -1.74 8.12
N LEU A 459 24.32 -2.04 9.40
CA LEU A 459 25.29 -2.71 10.27
C LEU A 459 25.31 -4.23 10.01
N PHE A 460 26.52 -4.76 9.88
CA PHE A 460 26.86 -6.16 9.74
C PHE A 460 27.71 -6.59 10.95
N SER A 461 27.73 -7.88 11.27
CA SER A 461 28.61 -8.44 12.30
C SER A 461 29.11 -9.84 11.98
N ALA A 462 30.27 -10.22 12.53
CA ALA A 462 30.85 -11.55 12.43
C ALA A 462 31.32 -12.04 13.81
N ASP A 463 30.96 -13.28 14.18
CA ASP A 463 31.44 -13.93 15.39
C ASP A 463 32.88 -14.46 15.19
N LEU A 464 33.81 -14.01 16.04
CA LEU A 464 35.21 -14.42 16.03
C LEU A 464 35.57 -15.33 17.21
N SER A 465 34.61 -15.82 17.99
CA SER A 465 34.84 -16.62 19.21
C SER A 465 35.64 -17.90 18.97
N ALA A 466 35.55 -18.49 17.78
CA ALA A 466 36.38 -19.62 17.35
C ALA A 466 37.90 -19.31 17.27
N TYR A 467 38.26 -18.02 17.27
CA TYR A 467 39.64 -17.51 17.08
C TYR A 467 40.23 -16.88 18.34
N VAL A 468 39.55 -17.00 19.49
CA VAL A 468 40.08 -16.66 20.82
C VAL A 468 41.46 -17.30 21.04
N GLY A 469 42.40 -16.52 21.58
CA GLY A 469 43.77 -16.98 21.82
C GLY A 469 44.72 -16.84 20.62
N GLN A 470 44.26 -16.31 19.48
CA GLN A 470 45.04 -16.23 18.23
C GLN A 470 45.27 -14.79 17.76
N THR A 471 46.16 -14.62 16.78
CA THR A 471 46.24 -13.39 15.96
C THR A 471 45.70 -13.73 14.58
N VAL A 472 44.81 -12.91 14.05
CA VAL A 472 44.10 -13.17 12.79
C VAL A 472 44.30 -12.04 11.78
N LEU A 473 44.08 -12.36 10.50
CA LEU A 473 43.85 -11.38 9.44
C LEU A 473 42.45 -11.62 8.87
N ILE A 474 41.74 -10.55 8.53
CA ILE A 474 40.42 -10.62 7.90
C ILE A 474 40.48 -10.00 6.51
N ARG A 475 39.70 -10.54 5.57
CA ARG A 475 39.46 -10.01 4.23
C ARG A 475 37.97 -9.78 4.02
N TYR A 476 37.65 -8.67 3.38
CA TYR A 476 36.48 -8.54 2.54
C TYR A 476 36.90 -8.94 1.13
N SER A 477 36.36 -10.04 0.63
CA SER A 477 36.69 -10.62 -0.68
C SER A 477 35.49 -10.46 -1.63
N PHE A 478 35.76 -10.14 -2.89
CA PHE A 478 34.75 -9.89 -3.92
C PHE A 478 34.97 -10.78 -5.15
N TYR A 479 33.89 -11.15 -5.84
CA TYR A 479 33.88 -11.88 -7.10
C TYR A 479 32.90 -11.21 -8.06
N SER A 480 33.27 -11.14 -9.34
CA SER A 480 32.37 -10.77 -10.43
C SER A 480 32.53 -11.64 -11.68
N ASP A 481 31.39 -11.87 -12.33
CA ASP A 481 31.16 -12.50 -13.63
C ASP A 481 31.74 -11.62 -14.79
N TYR A 482 31.59 -12.06 -16.04
CA TYR A 482 32.09 -11.36 -17.24
C TYR A 482 31.19 -10.21 -17.72
N ALA A 483 30.13 -9.86 -16.99
CA ALA A 483 29.21 -8.78 -17.34
C ALA A 483 28.47 -8.18 -16.12
N ALA A 484 27.75 -7.07 -16.38
CA ALA A 484 26.70 -6.50 -15.53
C ALA A 484 27.13 -6.04 -14.12
N SER A 485 27.98 -5.01 -14.07
CA SER A 485 28.37 -4.39 -12.79
C SER A 485 27.41 -3.34 -12.23
N TYR A 486 27.46 -3.21 -10.89
CA TYR A 486 26.66 -2.33 -10.03
C TYR A 486 27.58 -1.55 -9.08
N ALA A 487 27.03 -0.86 -8.07
CA ALA A 487 27.82 -0.09 -7.11
C ALA A 487 28.79 -0.96 -6.28
N GLY A 488 28.45 -2.23 -6.03
CA GLY A 488 29.30 -3.18 -5.34
C GLY A 488 29.23 -3.08 -3.81
N VAL A 489 30.38 -3.21 -3.15
CA VAL A 489 30.50 -3.29 -1.69
C VAL A 489 31.21 -2.06 -1.17
N TYR A 490 30.65 -1.41 -0.14
CA TYR A 490 31.30 -0.37 0.64
C TYR A 490 31.37 -0.83 2.09
N VAL A 491 32.46 -0.52 2.80
CA VAL A 491 32.66 -0.87 4.22
C VAL A 491 33.21 0.32 4.99
N ASP A 492 32.66 0.55 6.18
CA ASP A 492 32.99 1.64 7.09
C ASP A 492 32.81 1.20 8.57
N GLN A 493 33.31 1.98 9.53
CA GLN A 493 33.20 1.81 10.99
C GLN A 493 33.44 0.38 11.48
N ILE A 494 34.61 -0.16 11.19
CA ILE A 494 35.00 -1.49 11.65
C ILE A 494 35.41 -1.42 13.12
N VAL A 495 34.78 -2.25 13.94
CA VAL A 495 35.10 -2.45 15.34
C VAL A 495 35.25 -3.96 15.60
N VAL A 496 36.31 -4.38 16.28
CA VAL A 496 36.45 -5.72 16.84
C VAL A 496 36.64 -5.60 18.34
N ALA A 497 35.71 -6.14 19.11
CA ALA A 497 35.64 -5.96 20.56
C ALA A 497 34.98 -7.19 21.21
N GLU A 498 34.81 -7.19 22.53
CA GLU A 498 33.96 -8.20 23.20
C GLU A 498 32.49 -8.01 22.81
N ALA A 499 31.70 -9.08 22.69
CA ALA A 499 30.32 -9.01 22.21
C ALA A 499 29.45 -8.03 23.01
N ASN A 500 29.61 -7.97 24.34
CA ASN A 500 28.90 -7.01 25.22
C ASN A 500 29.38 -5.55 25.06
N THR A 501 30.46 -5.30 24.33
CA THR A 501 30.94 -3.96 23.97
C THR A 501 30.56 -3.58 22.53
N ILE A 502 29.93 -4.45 21.76
CA ILE A 502 29.36 -4.09 20.46
C ILE A 502 28.03 -3.34 20.69
N PRO A 503 27.87 -2.10 20.17
CA PRO A 503 26.65 -1.31 20.38
C PRO A 503 25.38 -2.07 20.02
N LEU A 504 24.40 -2.03 20.93
CA LEU A 504 23.06 -2.56 20.73
C LEU A 504 22.23 -1.65 19.82
N GLY A 505 21.45 -2.25 18.92
CA GLY A 505 20.42 -1.58 18.13
C GLY A 505 19.13 -2.41 18.09
N ILE A 506 17.98 -1.78 17.86
CA ILE A 506 16.69 -2.46 17.67
C ILE A 506 16.21 -2.19 16.24
N THR A 507 16.04 -3.25 15.44
CA THR A 507 15.69 -3.13 14.01
C THR A 507 14.19 -3.07 13.78
N THR A 508 13.37 -3.75 14.60
CA THR A 508 11.90 -3.65 14.57
C THR A 508 11.44 -2.19 14.68
N THR A 509 10.50 -1.74 13.84
CA THR A 509 9.98 -0.37 13.82
C THR A 509 8.46 -0.29 14.05
N VAL A 510 7.72 -1.30 13.59
CA VAL A 510 6.25 -1.37 13.68
C VAL A 510 5.87 -2.75 14.22
N LEU A 511 4.85 -2.81 15.06
CA LEU A 511 4.28 -4.05 15.58
C LEU A 511 3.03 -4.45 14.78
N PRO A 512 2.77 -5.76 14.57
CA PRO A 512 1.48 -6.24 14.08
C PRO A 512 0.33 -5.72 14.94
N ALA A 513 -0.83 -5.49 14.32
CA ALA A 513 -2.04 -5.15 15.07
C ALA A 513 -2.43 -6.28 16.02
N ALA A 514 -2.90 -5.92 17.21
CA ALA A 514 -3.43 -6.86 18.19
C ALA A 514 -4.97 -6.86 18.14
N ALA A 515 -5.60 -7.98 18.47
CA ALA A 515 -7.05 -8.10 18.46
C ALA A 515 -7.60 -8.18 19.89
N ALA A 516 -8.56 -7.32 20.23
CA ALA A 516 -9.19 -7.31 21.54
C ALA A 516 -9.86 -8.66 21.86
N GLY A 517 -9.50 -9.25 23.00
CA GLY A 517 -9.96 -10.57 23.45
C GLY A 517 -9.09 -11.76 22.99
N PHE A 518 -8.05 -11.53 22.19
CA PHE A 518 -7.22 -12.59 21.60
C PHE A 518 -5.76 -12.53 22.05
N ALA A 519 -5.11 -13.69 22.06
CA ALA A 519 -3.69 -13.77 22.39
C ALA A 519 -2.84 -13.10 21.31
N TYR A 520 -1.84 -12.34 21.74
CA TYR A 520 -0.90 -11.62 20.89
C TYR A 520 0.52 -12.14 21.09
N SER A 521 1.29 -12.21 20.01
CA SER A 521 2.71 -12.56 20.02
C SER A 521 3.45 -11.80 18.91
N ALA A 522 4.56 -11.14 19.23
CA ALA A 522 5.40 -10.46 18.26
C ALA A 522 6.87 -10.44 18.71
N SER A 523 7.81 -10.78 17.84
CA SER A 523 9.25 -10.76 18.16
C SER A 523 9.88 -9.40 17.91
N VAL A 524 10.65 -8.89 18.88
CA VAL A 524 11.51 -7.71 18.70
C VAL A 524 12.93 -8.15 18.38
N THR A 525 13.48 -7.66 17.27
CA THR A 525 14.82 -8.04 16.78
C THR A 525 15.85 -6.98 17.16
N LYS A 526 16.99 -7.43 17.70
CA LYS A 526 18.17 -6.59 17.96
C LYS A 526 19.30 -6.82 16.94
N SER A 527 20.21 -5.86 16.87
CA SER A 527 21.54 -5.95 16.28
C SER A 527 22.60 -5.69 17.35
N GLY A 528 23.76 -6.35 17.25
CA GLY A 528 24.86 -6.16 18.20
C GLY A 528 24.59 -6.70 19.61
N GLY A 529 25.48 -6.37 20.54
CA GLY A 529 25.52 -6.92 21.89
C GLY A 529 25.82 -8.43 21.97
N SER A 530 25.88 -8.94 23.20
CA SER A 530 26.09 -10.36 23.50
C SER A 530 24.80 -11.18 23.38
N SER A 531 24.92 -12.50 23.46
CA SER A 531 23.76 -13.40 23.63
C SER A 531 23.13 -13.34 25.04
N ALA A 532 23.78 -12.65 25.98
CA ALA A 532 23.33 -12.50 27.37
C ALA A 532 22.64 -11.15 27.64
N SER A 533 22.45 -10.30 26.62
CA SER A 533 21.67 -9.07 26.71
C SER A 533 20.23 -9.34 27.15
N THR A 534 19.64 -8.48 27.99
CA THR A 534 18.29 -8.67 28.51
C THR A 534 17.31 -7.62 28.00
N TRP A 535 16.08 -8.08 27.67
CA TRP A 535 14.98 -7.23 27.25
C TRP A 535 14.07 -6.80 28.42
N SER A 536 13.49 -5.62 28.33
CA SER A 536 12.46 -5.11 29.24
C SER A 536 11.53 -4.11 28.56
N ILE A 537 10.34 -3.89 29.13
CA ILE A 537 9.46 -2.76 28.79
C ILE A 537 9.73 -1.66 29.83
N VAL A 538 9.98 -0.44 29.36
CA VAL A 538 10.32 0.72 30.21
C VAL A 538 9.29 1.85 30.13
N GLY A 539 8.34 1.78 29.22
CA GLY A 539 7.26 2.77 29.09
C GLY A 539 6.41 2.58 27.84
N GLY A 540 5.68 3.63 27.47
CA GLY A 540 4.75 3.66 26.34
C GLY A 540 3.34 4.10 26.74
N THR A 541 2.36 3.88 25.86
CA THR A 541 0.94 4.20 26.06
C THR A 541 0.07 3.00 25.70
N ASN A 542 -0.96 2.72 26.51
CA ASN A 542 -1.93 1.65 26.24
C ASN A 542 -1.28 0.25 26.02
N HIS A 543 -0.19 -0.06 26.73
CA HIS A 543 0.59 -1.29 26.58
C HIS A 543 0.54 -2.21 27.82
N ASP A 544 -0.27 -1.90 28.85
CA ASP A 544 -0.32 -2.65 30.12
C ASP A 544 -0.74 -4.13 29.95
N TRP A 545 -1.30 -4.49 28.79
CA TRP A 545 -1.65 -5.86 28.40
C TRP A 545 -0.47 -6.65 27.79
N LEU A 546 0.66 -6.00 27.51
CA LEU A 546 1.89 -6.60 26.98
C LEU A 546 2.88 -6.95 28.08
N THR A 547 3.59 -8.04 27.85
CA THR A 547 4.80 -8.43 28.57
C THR A 547 5.89 -8.77 27.54
N ILE A 548 7.17 -8.63 27.91
CA ILE A 548 8.29 -9.06 27.06
C ILE A 548 9.07 -10.18 27.74
N ASP A 549 9.41 -11.23 26.98
CA ASP A 549 10.34 -12.25 27.45
C ASP A 549 11.78 -11.66 27.49
N PRO A 550 12.45 -11.67 28.65
CA PRO A 550 13.70 -10.96 28.84
C PRO A 550 14.90 -11.59 28.11
N ALA A 551 14.79 -12.83 27.61
CA ALA A 551 15.88 -13.51 26.91
C ALA A 551 15.70 -13.46 25.37
N THR A 552 14.46 -13.52 24.89
CA THR A 552 14.13 -13.67 23.47
C THR A 552 13.60 -12.40 22.82
N GLY A 553 13.12 -11.42 23.58
CA GLY A 553 12.51 -10.20 23.03
C GLY A 553 11.10 -10.42 22.46
N VAL A 554 10.47 -11.56 22.75
CA VAL A 554 9.07 -11.83 22.35
C VAL A 554 8.13 -11.03 23.23
N LEU A 555 7.40 -10.10 22.63
CA LEU A 555 6.24 -9.43 23.21
C LEU A 555 5.04 -10.38 23.17
N SER A 556 4.33 -10.54 24.28
CA SER A 556 3.12 -11.34 24.35
C SER A 556 2.09 -10.77 25.32
N GLY A 557 0.80 -11.00 25.04
CA GLY A 557 -0.28 -10.40 25.81
C GLY A 557 -1.68 -10.84 25.36
N THR A 558 -2.71 -10.21 25.92
CA THR A 558 -4.10 -10.32 25.46
C THR A 558 -4.80 -9.01 25.80
N PRO A 559 -4.99 -8.09 24.84
CA PRO A 559 -5.71 -6.85 25.11
C PRO A 559 -7.20 -7.12 25.30
N ASP A 560 -7.90 -6.22 25.97
CA ASP A 560 -9.37 -6.21 26.05
C ASP A 560 -9.98 -5.04 25.26
N ALA A 561 -11.31 -5.02 25.13
CA ALA A 561 -12.02 -4.02 24.32
C ALA A 561 -11.92 -2.58 24.85
N SER A 562 -11.45 -2.35 26.09
CA SER A 562 -11.17 -1.00 26.60
C SER A 562 -9.85 -0.42 26.10
N GLN A 563 -9.02 -1.25 25.44
CA GLN A 563 -7.70 -0.90 24.95
C GLN A 563 -7.69 -0.69 23.42
N ASP A 564 -8.85 -0.72 22.77
CA ASP A 564 -9.04 -0.44 21.33
C ASP A 564 -8.42 0.91 20.90
N GLY A 565 -7.79 0.92 19.72
CA GLY A 565 -7.06 2.07 19.19
C GLY A 565 -5.53 1.92 19.25
N PRO A 566 -4.78 3.00 18.98
CA PRO A 566 -3.32 2.95 18.93
C PRO A 566 -2.70 2.66 20.31
N PHE A 567 -1.58 1.94 20.28
CA PHE A 567 -0.70 1.75 21.44
C PHE A 567 0.76 2.00 21.07
N SER A 568 1.57 2.33 22.07
CA SER A 568 3.02 2.38 21.95
C SER A 568 3.67 1.65 23.11
N VAL A 569 4.78 0.96 22.85
CA VAL A 569 5.59 0.29 23.87
C VAL A 569 7.05 0.69 23.69
N THR A 570 7.65 1.25 24.73
CA THR A 570 9.09 1.52 24.79
C THR A 570 9.78 0.27 25.31
N VAL A 571 10.44 -0.45 24.42
CA VAL A 571 11.27 -1.61 24.75
C VAL A 571 12.72 -1.19 24.92
N ARG A 572 13.41 -1.80 25.88
CA ARG A 572 14.83 -1.63 26.19
C ARG A 572 15.53 -2.98 26.04
N VAL A 573 16.68 -2.99 25.39
CA VAL A 573 17.66 -4.09 25.50
C VAL A 573 18.96 -3.53 26.06
N GLU A 574 19.53 -4.24 27.04
CA GLU A 574 20.75 -3.83 27.75
C GLU A 574 21.71 -4.99 27.98
N GLU A 575 22.99 -4.70 28.14
CA GLU A 575 24.01 -5.67 28.57
C GLU A 575 24.14 -5.68 30.11
N PRO A 576 23.73 -6.74 30.82
CA PRO A 576 23.82 -6.76 32.29
C PRO A 576 25.25 -6.65 32.84
N GLY A 577 26.25 -7.03 32.03
CA GLY A 577 27.68 -6.91 32.33
C GLY A 577 28.29 -5.55 31.97
N LEU A 578 27.59 -4.72 31.19
CA LEU A 578 28.01 -3.39 30.79
C LEU A 578 26.78 -2.47 30.60
N PRO A 579 26.12 -2.02 31.68
CA PRO A 579 24.80 -1.38 31.59
C PRO A 579 24.74 -0.02 30.85
N SER A 580 25.89 0.55 30.46
CA SER A 580 25.97 1.69 29.53
C SER A 580 25.69 1.27 28.08
N ASN A 581 26.01 0.03 27.69
CA ASN A 581 25.55 -0.54 26.43
C ASN A 581 24.08 -0.97 26.56
N PHE A 582 23.19 -0.06 26.22
CA PHE A 582 21.76 -0.30 26.09
C PHE A 582 21.20 0.54 24.94
N VAL A 583 20.03 0.13 24.45
CA VAL A 583 19.23 0.93 23.52
C VAL A 583 17.76 0.79 23.85
N GLU A 584 17.02 1.88 23.70
CA GLU A 584 15.57 1.92 23.87
C GLU A 584 14.91 2.30 22.55
N LYS A 585 13.74 1.74 22.26
CA LYS A 585 12.96 2.07 21.07
C LYS A 585 11.48 2.05 21.35
N VAL A 586 10.78 3.11 20.93
CA VAL A 586 9.33 3.14 20.89
C VAL A 586 8.87 2.34 19.68
N LEU A 587 8.07 1.31 19.90
CA LEU A 587 7.38 0.54 18.88
C LEU A 587 5.89 0.87 18.95
N SER A 588 5.27 1.08 17.79
CA SER A 588 3.85 1.42 17.69
C SER A 588 3.06 0.30 17.02
N GLY A 589 1.81 0.15 17.45
CA GLY A 589 0.81 -0.72 16.84
C GLY A 589 -0.60 -0.22 17.17
N SER A 590 -1.61 -1.02 16.83
CA SER A 590 -3.00 -0.76 17.25
C SER A 590 -3.60 -2.04 17.83
N VAL A 591 -4.38 -1.88 18.89
CA VAL A 591 -5.40 -2.87 19.25
C VAL A 591 -6.62 -2.56 18.39
N ILE A 592 -7.23 -3.57 17.80
CA ILE A 592 -8.49 -3.43 17.06
C ILE A 592 -9.54 -4.38 17.62
N THR A 593 -10.79 -3.92 17.61
CA THR A 593 -11.95 -4.73 17.96
C THR A 593 -12.22 -5.73 16.85
N ALA A 594 -11.71 -6.95 17.01
CA ALA A 594 -11.91 -8.01 16.03
C ALA A 594 -13.29 -8.65 16.17
N VAL A 595 -13.96 -8.79 15.03
CA VAL A 595 -15.23 -9.50 14.85
C VAL A 595 -15.00 -11.02 14.83
N TYR A 596 -13.85 -11.46 14.32
CA TYR A 596 -13.40 -12.84 14.29
C TYR A 596 -11.89 -12.92 14.19
N VAL A 597 -11.26 -13.86 14.90
CA VAL A 597 -9.84 -14.19 14.76
C VAL A 597 -9.67 -15.71 14.78
N GLU A 598 -8.73 -16.21 13.98
CA GLU A 598 -8.27 -17.59 14.02
C GLU A 598 -6.78 -17.66 13.64
N SER A 599 -5.93 -17.97 14.61
CA SER A 599 -4.49 -18.19 14.44
C SER A 599 -4.09 -19.68 14.52
N PHE A 600 -5.06 -20.60 14.62
CA PHE A 600 -4.85 -22.06 14.71
C PHE A 600 -4.00 -22.61 15.87
N GLU A 601 -3.32 -21.76 16.65
CA GLU A 601 -2.54 -22.10 17.86
C GLU A 601 -3.35 -22.78 18.97
N GLY A 602 -4.68 -22.67 18.92
CA GLY A 602 -5.59 -23.33 19.84
C GLY A 602 -5.76 -24.82 19.54
N ALA A 603 -7.01 -25.29 19.71
CA ALA A 603 -7.35 -26.67 19.41
C ALA A 603 -7.57 -26.85 17.89
N CYS A 604 -6.52 -27.02 17.08
CA CYS A 604 -6.61 -27.27 15.63
C CYS A 604 -7.68 -28.35 15.29
N PRO A 605 -8.64 -28.11 14.37
CA PRO A 605 -8.85 -26.92 13.52
C PRO A 605 -9.95 -25.98 14.04
N ASN A 606 -10.12 -25.88 15.36
CA ASN A 606 -10.96 -24.92 16.09
C ASN A 606 -12.40 -24.75 15.55
N GLY A 607 -13.06 -25.88 15.28
CA GLY A 607 -14.43 -25.90 14.76
C GLY A 607 -14.57 -25.68 13.26
N TRP A 608 -13.47 -25.46 12.52
CA TRP A 608 -13.47 -25.54 11.07
C TRP A 608 -13.81 -26.96 10.60
N THR A 609 -14.50 -27.02 9.47
CA THR A 609 -14.82 -28.26 8.77
C THR A 609 -13.83 -28.44 7.63
N LEU A 610 -12.92 -29.39 7.78
CA LEU A 610 -11.92 -29.74 6.76
C LEU A 610 -12.39 -30.92 5.91
N GLY A 611 -11.89 -30.98 4.68
CA GLY A 611 -12.16 -32.05 3.71
C GLY A 611 -11.17 -32.04 2.55
N GLY A 612 -11.01 -33.20 1.90
CA GLY A 612 -9.94 -33.42 0.92
C GLY A 612 -8.59 -33.40 1.63
N ASP A 613 -7.64 -32.64 1.07
CA ASP A 613 -6.28 -32.49 1.61
C ASP A 613 -6.14 -31.43 2.71
N TRP A 614 -7.20 -30.68 3.07
CA TRP A 614 -7.05 -29.66 4.12
C TRP A 614 -6.83 -30.28 5.49
N GLU A 615 -5.73 -29.91 6.13
CA GLU A 615 -5.28 -30.33 7.45
C GLU A 615 -4.93 -29.10 8.32
N CYS A 616 -4.67 -29.32 9.61
CA CYS A 616 -4.31 -28.29 10.58
C CYS A 616 -3.25 -28.83 11.52
N GLY A 617 -2.12 -28.14 11.64
CA GLY A 617 -1.00 -28.58 12.48
C GLY A 617 0.29 -27.83 12.20
N VAL A 618 1.40 -28.36 12.74
CA VAL A 618 2.75 -27.82 12.59
C VAL A 618 3.35 -28.26 11.25
N PRO A 619 3.75 -27.36 10.33
CA PRO A 619 4.52 -27.73 9.14
C PRO A 619 5.83 -28.42 9.53
N THR A 620 6.15 -29.58 8.93
CA THR A 620 7.31 -30.39 9.34
C THR A 620 8.21 -30.90 8.22
N ASN A 621 7.67 -31.17 7.02
CA ASN A 621 8.42 -31.84 5.95
C ASN A 621 8.34 -31.15 4.58
N VAL A 622 7.36 -30.27 4.39
CA VAL A 622 7.08 -29.49 3.17
C VAL A 622 6.42 -28.17 3.58
N GLY A 623 6.35 -27.22 2.65
CA GLY A 623 5.71 -25.93 2.88
C GLY A 623 6.65 -24.90 3.51
N PRO A 624 6.11 -23.90 4.23
CA PRO A 624 6.93 -22.94 4.94
C PRO A 624 7.63 -23.57 6.16
N ASP A 625 8.88 -23.16 6.45
CA ASP A 625 9.67 -23.65 7.58
C ASP A 625 8.97 -23.51 8.95
N THR A 626 8.08 -22.52 9.08
CA THR A 626 7.23 -22.29 10.25
C THR A 626 5.86 -21.77 9.83
N ALA A 627 4.87 -21.91 10.72
CA ALA A 627 3.66 -21.08 10.70
C ALA A 627 4.02 -19.58 10.69
N TYR A 628 3.10 -18.70 10.27
CA TYR A 628 3.36 -17.26 10.25
C TYR A 628 3.40 -16.69 11.66
N SER A 629 2.45 -17.10 12.51
CA SER A 629 2.50 -16.87 13.95
C SER A 629 2.51 -18.21 14.68
N GLY A 630 3.07 -18.23 15.89
CA GLY A 630 3.09 -19.43 16.72
C GLY A 630 3.77 -20.66 16.09
N THR A 631 3.01 -21.73 15.89
CA THR A 631 3.50 -23.08 15.57
C THR A 631 2.62 -23.89 14.61
N GLN A 632 1.33 -23.59 14.48
CA GLN A 632 0.33 -24.38 13.75
C GLN A 632 -0.42 -23.51 12.75
N CYS A 633 -0.73 -24.05 11.57
CA CYS A 633 -1.54 -23.37 10.58
C CYS A 633 -2.47 -24.36 9.85
N LEU A 634 -3.33 -23.87 8.94
CA LEU A 634 -3.98 -24.74 7.95
C LEU A 634 -3.05 -24.98 6.77
N GLY A 635 -3.09 -26.18 6.21
CA GLY A 635 -2.33 -26.54 5.00
C GLY A 635 -3.05 -27.57 4.15
N THR A 636 -2.78 -27.61 2.85
CA THR A 636 -3.18 -28.71 1.96
C THR A 636 -2.16 -29.85 2.05
N GLN A 637 -2.36 -30.77 3.00
CA GLN A 637 -1.40 -31.72 3.59
C GLN A 637 -0.31 -30.99 4.40
N ILE A 638 -0.27 -31.20 5.72
CA ILE A 638 0.71 -30.53 6.61
C ILE A 638 2.09 -31.23 6.62
N ASP A 639 2.11 -32.52 6.31
CA ASP A 639 3.31 -33.38 6.40
C ASP A 639 3.72 -34.02 5.05
N GLY A 640 3.20 -33.53 3.93
CA GLY A 640 3.53 -34.03 2.59
C GLY A 640 2.90 -33.23 1.46
N LEU A 641 3.25 -33.55 0.21
CA LEU A 641 2.71 -32.88 -0.98
C LEU A 641 1.21 -33.15 -1.15
N TYR A 642 0.45 -32.19 -1.69
CA TYR A 642 -1.00 -32.36 -1.91
C TYR A 642 -1.33 -33.53 -2.86
N SER A 643 -2.56 -34.02 -2.79
CA SER A 643 -3.03 -35.10 -3.68
C SER A 643 -3.48 -34.56 -5.03
N ASN A 644 -3.30 -35.37 -6.08
CA ASN A 644 -3.83 -35.09 -7.42
C ASN A 644 -5.37 -35.23 -7.45
N SER A 645 -6.00 -34.53 -8.40
CA SER A 645 -7.43 -34.57 -8.72
C SER A 645 -8.35 -34.09 -7.59
N GLN A 646 -7.89 -33.13 -6.80
CA GLN A 646 -8.73 -32.43 -5.83
C GLN A 646 -9.74 -31.53 -6.52
N SER A 647 -10.90 -31.35 -5.88
CA SER A 647 -11.99 -30.55 -6.44
C SER A 647 -12.42 -29.43 -5.51
N TRP A 648 -12.79 -28.30 -6.12
CA TRP A 648 -13.34 -27.09 -5.50
C TRP A 648 -14.53 -27.28 -4.53
N GLY A 649 -15.15 -28.46 -4.52
CA GLY A 649 -16.27 -28.81 -3.65
C GLY A 649 -15.94 -29.87 -2.58
N THR A 650 -14.77 -30.51 -2.64
CA THR A 650 -14.35 -31.59 -1.72
C THR A 650 -13.09 -31.25 -0.95
N ALA A 651 -12.10 -30.62 -1.58
CA ALA A 651 -10.92 -30.08 -0.90
C ALA A 651 -11.26 -28.69 -0.37
N ILE A 652 -11.74 -28.64 0.87
CA ILE A 652 -12.26 -27.43 1.51
C ILE A 652 -11.83 -27.32 2.97
N ALA A 653 -11.47 -26.11 3.40
CA ALA A 653 -11.48 -25.72 4.81
C ALA A 653 -12.59 -24.67 4.97
N THR A 654 -13.64 -24.99 5.74
CA THR A 654 -14.81 -24.11 5.94
C THR A 654 -14.92 -23.66 7.38
N SER A 655 -15.04 -22.35 7.61
CA SER A 655 -15.11 -21.76 8.95
C SER A 655 -16.38 -22.14 9.72
N PRO A 656 -16.40 -21.99 11.05
CA PRO A 656 -17.62 -21.78 11.82
C PRO A 656 -18.48 -20.62 11.25
N PRO A 657 -19.76 -20.48 11.66
CA PRO A 657 -20.51 -19.25 11.40
C PRO A 657 -19.79 -18.06 12.03
N ILE A 658 -19.60 -16.99 11.27
CA ILE A 658 -19.01 -15.73 11.72
C ILE A 658 -20.11 -14.67 11.67
N ASP A 659 -20.32 -13.94 12.77
CA ASP A 659 -21.40 -12.97 12.88
C ASP A 659 -20.92 -11.56 12.55
N LEU A 660 -21.34 -11.02 11.40
CA LEU A 660 -21.04 -9.65 10.98
C LEU A 660 -22.22 -8.68 11.27
N THR A 661 -23.20 -9.07 12.09
CA THR A 661 -24.42 -8.27 12.31
C THR A 661 -24.17 -6.90 12.94
N GLY A 662 -23.11 -6.77 13.75
CA GLY A 662 -22.68 -5.49 14.35
C GLY A 662 -21.76 -4.62 13.49
N THR A 663 -21.45 -5.03 12.25
CA THR A 663 -20.43 -4.38 11.40
C THR A 663 -21.02 -3.56 10.27
N THR A 664 -20.26 -2.57 9.79
CA THR A 664 -20.58 -1.65 8.70
C THR A 664 -19.68 -1.82 7.48
N ALA A 665 -18.37 -2.03 7.69
CA ALA A 665 -17.36 -2.13 6.63
C ALA A 665 -16.29 -3.22 6.92
N PRO A 666 -16.68 -4.44 7.35
CA PRO A 666 -15.73 -5.46 7.77
C PRO A 666 -14.72 -5.81 6.67
N VAL A 667 -13.47 -5.98 7.04
CA VAL A 667 -12.38 -6.44 6.19
C VAL A 667 -11.80 -7.72 6.78
N LEU A 668 -11.68 -8.75 5.94
CA LEU A 668 -10.92 -9.96 6.26
C LEU A 668 -9.46 -9.75 5.85
N THR A 669 -8.54 -10.04 6.76
CA THR A 669 -7.13 -10.29 6.47
C THR A 669 -6.75 -11.72 6.87
N PHE A 670 -5.77 -12.28 6.18
CA PHE A 670 -5.12 -13.54 6.56
C PHE A 670 -3.73 -13.65 5.94
N ARG A 671 -2.93 -14.59 6.42
CA ARG A 671 -1.60 -14.89 5.89
C ARG A 671 -1.65 -16.13 5.02
N MET A 672 -0.97 -16.09 3.88
CA MET A 672 -0.93 -17.20 2.92
C MET A 672 0.50 -17.45 2.42
N TRP A 673 0.89 -18.72 2.40
CA TRP A 673 2.06 -19.21 1.68
C TRP A 673 1.59 -20.19 0.59
N ASN A 674 2.21 -20.16 -0.58
CA ASN A 674 1.70 -20.86 -1.77
C ASN A 674 2.83 -21.39 -2.68
N LEU A 675 2.86 -22.71 -2.86
CA LEU A 675 3.68 -23.42 -3.86
C LEU A 675 2.83 -24.52 -4.51
N THR A 676 2.21 -24.20 -5.65
CA THR A 676 1.46 -25.17 -6.48
C THR A 676 2.03 -25.24 -7.89
N GLU A 677 1.57 -26.19 -8.72
CA GLU A 677 2.18 -26.44 -10.04
C GLU A 677 2.32 -25.16 -10.91
N PRO A 678 3.56 -24.74 -11.22
CA PRO A 678 3.80 -23.56 -12.03
C PRO A 678 3.71 -23.88 -13.52
N TYR A 679 2.93 -23.08 -14.25
CA TYR A 679 2.99 -23.03 -15.71
C TYR A 679 3.04 -21.58 -16.19
N LEU A 680 3.84 -21.34 -17.23
CA LEU A 680 4.28 -20.00 -17.64
C LEU A 680 3.16 -19.00 -17.95
N PHE A 681 1.91 -19.43 -18.19
CA PHE A 681 0.78 -18.55 -18.51
C PHE A 681 -0.60 -18.96 -17.95
N SER A 682 -0.72 -20.12 -17.28
CA SER A 682 -1.99 -20.58 -16.71
C SER A 682 -1.73 -21.73 -15.73
N GLY A 683 -1.74 -21.44 -14.43
CA GLY A 683 -1.46 -22.46 -13.41
C GLY A 683 -2.50 -23.59 -13.42
N TYR A 684 -2.06 -24.81 -13.12
CA TYR A 684 -2.89 -26.01 -13.17
C TYR A 684 -3.59 -26.31 -11.83
N ASP A 685 -2.89 -26.01 -10.73
CA ASP A 685 -3.32 -26.30 -9.36
C ASP A 685 -3.40 -25.02 -8.54
N GLY A 686 -4.36 -24.88 -7.63
CA GLY A 686 -4.46 -23.65 -6.83
C GLY A 686 -5.60 -23.59 -5.83
N ALA A 687 -5.56 -22.55 -5.00
CA ALA A 687 -6.57 -22.26 -3.99
C ALA A 687 -7.37 -20.99 -4.30
N ASN A 688 -8.60 -20.92 -3.77
CA ASN A 688 -9.38 -19.69 -3.75
C ASN A 688 -10.28 -19.58 -2.51
N LEU A 689 -10.73 -18.35 -2.24
CA LEU A 689 -11.59 -18.03 -1.12
C LEU A 689 -13.05 -17.87 -1.56
N LYS A 690 -13.96 -18.48 -0.80
CA LYS A 690 -15.41 -18.45 -1.03
C LYS A 690 -16.16 -18.05 0.23
N ILE A 691 -17.36 -17.54 0.05
CA ILE A 691 -18.24 -17.08 1.12
C ILE A 691 -19.66 -17.62 0.98
N SER A 692 -20.33 -17.86 2.11
CA SER A 692 -21.73 -18.28 2.17
C SER A 692 -22.49 -17.54 3.27
N THR A 693 -23.67 -16.99 2.94
CA THR A 693 -24.58 -16.32 3.90
C THR A 693 -25.72 -17.24 4.36
N ASN A 694 -25.79 -18.47 3.84
CA ASN A 694 -26.80 -19.48 4.21
C ASN A 694 -26.19 -20.83 4.63
N GLY A 695 -24.86 -20.89 4.72
CA GLY A 695 -24.07 -22.08 5.08
C GLY A 695 -24.02 -23.20 4.03
N THR A 696 -24.77 -23.11 2.92
CA THR A 696 -24.95 -24.21 1.95
C THR A 696 -24.45 -23.87 0.54
N THR A 697 -24.73 -22.67 0.03
CA THR A 697 -24.25 -22.19 -1.28
C THR A 697 -23.07 -21.25 -1.10
N TYR A 698 -21.98 -21.48 -1.82
CA TYR A 698 -20.73 -20.73 -1.68
C TYR A 698 -20.38 -20.01 -2.98
N PHE A 699 -20.08 -18.71 -2.89
CA PHE A 699 -19.70 -17.85 -4.00
C PHE A 699 -18.22 -17.51 -3.92
N LEU A 700 -17.55 -17.42 -5.07
CA LEU A 700 -16.15 -17.00 -5.15
C LEU A 700 -16.03 -15.52 -4.78
N LEU A 701 -15.17 -15.19 -3.81
CA LEU A 701 -14.79 -13.80 -3.53
C LEU A 701 -13.73 -13.39 -4.55
N THR A 702 -14.07 -12.48 -5.45
CA THR A 702 -13.21 -12.03 -6.56
C THR A 702 -12.43 -10.75 -6.28
N ASN A 703 -12.92 -9.91 -5.35
CA ASN A 703 -12.21 -8.72 -4.90
C ASN A 703 -11.27 -9.08 -3.73
N VAL A 704 -10.08 -9.56 -4.06
CA VAL A 704 -9.04 -9.99 -3.12
C VAL A 704 -7.72 -9.33 -3.48
N THR A 705 -6.88 -9.02 -2.48
CA THR A 705 -5.54 -8.43 -2.67
C THR A 705 -4.51 -9.26 -1.90
N PRO A 706 -3.47 -9.83 -2.52
CA PRO A 706 -3.17 -9.84 -3.96
C PRO A 706 -4.28 -10.51 -4.77
N ALA A 707 -4.53 -9.96 -5.97
CA ALA A 707 -5.51 -10.53 -6.88
C ALA A 707 -5.09 -11.94 -7.34
N TYR A 708 -6.08 -12.78 -7.62
CA TYR A 708 -5.84 -14.10 -8.21
C TYR A 708 -5.01 -13.99 -9.49
N ASN A 709 -3.87 -14.68 -9.55
CA ASN A 709 -2.94 -14.61 -10.66
C ASN A 709 -3.35 -15.48 -11.86
N THR A 710 -4.29 -16.41 -11.69
CA THR A 710 -4.71 -17.30 -12.79
C THR A 710 -6.14 -17.84 -12.65
N THR A 711 -6.54 -18.73 -13.56
CA THR A 711 -7.81 -19.47 -13.53
C THR A 711 -7.56 -20.99 -13.56
N VAL A 712 -7.83 -21.67 -12.46
CA VAL A 712 -7.74 -23.13 -12.29
C VAL A 712 -9.14 -23.73 -12.39
N SER A 713 -9.33 -24.75 -13.24
CA SER A 713 -10.62 -25.45 -13.42
C SER A 713 -11.84 -24.51 -13.49
N ALA A 714 -11.74 -23.49 -14.34
CA ALA A 714 -12.74 -22.45 -14.61
C ALA A 714 -13.12 -21.52 -13.42
N GLN A 715 -12.30 -21.44 -12.37
CA GLN A 715 -12.43 -20.45 -11.28
C GLN A 715 -11.11 -19.71 -11.09
N GLN A 716 -11.16 -18.42 -10.73
CA GLN A 716 -9.96 -17.67 -10.40
C GLN A 716 -9.30 -18.28 -9.15
N ALA A 717 -7.97 -18.29 -9.11
CA ALA A 717 -7.19 -18.92 -8.04
C ALA A 717 -5.82 -18.24 -7.86
N TRP A 718 -5.25 -18.39 -6.67
CA TRP A 718 -3.82 -18.24 -6.43
C TRP A 718 -3.14 -19.57 -6.77
N SER A 719 -2.03 -19.51 -7.51
CA SER A 719 -1.40 -20.67 -8.12
C SER A 719 0.08 -20.39 -8.43
N GLY A 720 0.84 -21.44 -8.71
CA GLY A 720 2.25 -21.41 -9.05
C GLY A 720 3.16 -21.30 -7.83
N ASP A 721 4.46 -21.18 -8.09
CA ASP A 721 5.47 -20.92 -7.08
C ASP A 721 5.43 -19.45 -6.65
N GLN A 722 5.07 -19.22 -5.38
CA GLN A 722 5.21 -17.94 -4.69
C GLN A 722 5.97 -18.12 -3.37
N SER A 723 6.66 -19.26 -3.19
CA SER A 723 7.35 -19.65 -1.95
C SER A 723 8.42 -18.63 -1.55
N ALA A 724 9.16 -18.11 -2.54
CA ALA A 724 10.19 -17.09 -2.38
C ALA A 724 9.66 -15.74 -1.88
N LEU A 725 8.35 -15.49 -1.96
CA LEU A 725 7.71 -14.28 -1.40
C LEU A 725 7.31 -14.47 0.07
N GLY A 726 7.49 -15.67 0.63
CA GLY A 726 7.15 -16.00 2.00
C GLY A 726 5.64 -15.90 2.30
N TRP A 727 5.31 -15.64 3.57
CA TRP A 727 3.94 -15.48 4.04
C TRP A 727 3.35 -14.11 3.64
N GLN A 728 2.56 -14.11 2.57
CA GLN A 728 1.89 -12.93 2.05
C GLN A 728 0.68 -12.53 2.89
N LEU A 729 0.44 -11.23 3.06
CA LEU A 729 -0.83 -10.73 3.60
C LEU A 729 -1.88 -10.71 2.48
N VAL A 730 -2.99 -11.41 2.69
CA VAL A 730 -4.18 -11.31 1.84
C VAL A 730 -5.24 -10.47 2.55
N THR A 731 -5.84 -9.52 1.82
CA THR A 731 -6.89 -8.60 2.29
C THR A 731 -8.12 -8.70 1.39
N VAL A 732 -9.30 -8.76 2.00
CA VAL A 732 -10.58 -8.99 1.33
C VAL A 732 -11.68 -8.12 1.97
N PRO A 733 -12.20 -7.08 1.29
CA PRO A 733 -13.31 -6.29 1.81
C PRO A 733 -14.60 -7.12 1.83
N LEU A 734 -15.26 -7.16 2.99
CA LEU A 734 -16.51 -7.90 3.23
C LEU A 734 -17.72 -6.98 3.45
N SER A 735 -17.62 -5.68 3.15
CA SER A 735 -18.71 -4.69 3.36
C SER A 735 -20.05 -5.07 2.70
N ALA A 736 -20.03 -5.83 1.59
CA ALA A 736 -21.25 -6.37 0.96
C ALA A 736 -21.97 -7.45 1.80
N TYR A 737 -21.35 -7.92 2.88
CA TYR A 737 -21.82 -8.94 3.81
C TYR A 737 -21.99 -8.39 5.24
N ALA A 738 -21.81 -7.09 5.44
CA ALA A 738 -22.18 -6.39 6.67
C ALA A 738 -23.64 -6.69 7.05
N GLY A 739 -23.92 -6.79 8.35
CA GLY A 739 -25.26 -7.13 8.84
C GLY A 739 -25.66 -8.61 8.75
N GLN A 740 -24.76 -9.52 8.32
CA GLN A 740 -25.10 -10.94 8.06
C GLN A 740 -24.20 -11.92 8.82
N THR A 741 -24.70 -13.13 9.08
CA THR A 741 -23.85 -14.26 9.50
C THR A 741 -23.29 -14.97 8.28
N ILE A 742 -21.97 -15.08 8.17
CA ILE A 742 -21.27 -15.68 7.03
C ILE A 742 -20.57 -16.99 7.40
N ARG A 743 -20.07 -17.70 6.39
CA ARG A 743 -18.98 -18.69 6.50
C ARG A 743 -17.96 -18.44 5.40
N LEU A 744 -16.69 -18.44 5.76
CA LEU A 744 -15.57 -18.47 4.83
C LEU A 744 -15.26 -19.91 4.44
N ARG A 745 -14.71 -20.09 3.24
CA ARG A 745 -14.21 -21.36 2.75
C ARG A 745 -12.99 -21.15 1.87
N PHE A 746 -11.84 -21.65 2.31
CA PHE A 746 -10.77 -21.96 1.37
C PHE A 746 -11.13 -23.24 0.64
N ALA A 747 -10.97 -23.22 -0.68
CA ALA A 747 -11.13 -24.40 -1.51
C ALA A 747 -9.84 -24.59 -2.32
N PHE A 748 -9.53 -25.84 -2.65
CA PHE A 748 -8.38 -26.21 -3.47
C PHE A 748 -8.84 -27.05 -4.66
N ALA A 749 -8.09 -27.00 -5.76
CA ALA A 749 -8.26 -27.91 -6.88
C ALA A 749 -6.90 -28.26 -7.48
N SER A 750 -6.75 -29.52 -7.90
CA SER A 750 -5.56 -30.02 -8.56
C SER A 750 -5.88 -30.89 -9.78
N ASP A 751 -4.96 -30.89 -10.72
CA ASP A 751 -4.84 -31.69 -11.93
C ASP A 751 -4.56 -33.18 -11.60
N SER A 752 -4.48 -34.05 -12.61
CA SER A 752 -4.18 -35.48 -12.44
C SER A 752 -2.69 -35.87 -12.38
N ILE A 753 -1.75 -34.91 -12.51
CA ILE A 753 -0.32 -35.13 -12.76
C ILE A 753 0.53 -34.17 -11.91
N VAL A 754 1.57 -34.71 -11.24
CA VAL A 754 2.50 -33.96 -10.35
C VAL A 754 1.80 -33.33 -9.12
N ASN A 755 2.56 -33.05 -8.08
CA ASN A 755 2.13 -32.36 -6.88
C ASN A 755 3.30 -31.60 -6.23
N TYR A 756 2.95 -30.63 -5.40
CA TYR A 756 3.86 -29.71 -4.73
C TYR A 756 3.41 -29.51 -3.26
N ASP A 757 4.11 -28.67 -2.52
CA ASP A 757 3.94 -28.42 -1.10
C ASP A 757 2.56 -27.83 -0.75
N GLY A 758 1.95 -27.07 -1.67
CA GLY A 758 0.56 -26.63 -1.58
C GLY A 758 0.34 -25.24 -1.02
N VAL A 759 -0.81 -25.04 -0.37
CA VAL A 759 -1.26 -23.74 0.14
C VAL A 759 -1.47 -23.82 1.64
N TYR A 760 -0.87 -22.87 2.36
CA TYR A 760 -0.94 -22.74 3.81
C TYR A 760 -1.59 -21.41 4.17
N ILE A 761 -2.42 -21.42 5.22
CA ILE A 761 -3.24 -20.30 5.66
C ILE A 761 -3.10 -20.13 7.17
N ASP A 762 -2.87 -18.91 7.61
CA ASP A 762 -2.65 -18.56 9.01
C ASP A 762 -3.22 -17.17 9.35
N ASP A 763 -3.30 -16.82 10.64
CA ASP A 763 -3.68 -15.50 11.18
C ASP A 763 -4.89 -14.85 10.48
N LEU A 764 -6.04 -15.53 10.43
CA LEU A 764 -7.26 -14.90 9.96
C LEU A 764 -7.75 -13.87 10.97
N LEU A 765 -8.18 -12.72 10.47
CA LEU A 765 -8.68 -11.61 11.24
C LEU A 765 -9.79 -10.92 10.44
N ILE A 766 -10.97 -10.73 11.06
CA ILE A 766 -12.02 -9.85 10.54
C ILE A 766 -12.20 -8.72 11.55
N ALA A 767 -12.03 -7.49 11.10
CA ALA A 767 -12.21 -6.26 11.87
C ALA A 767 -12.80 -5.16 10.97
N GLU A 768 -12.99 -3.96 11.52
CA GLU A 768 -13.39 -2.75 10.79
C GLU A 768 -12.26 -1.73 10.72
#